data_AF-A0A9Q4GMY2-F1
#
_entry.id   AF-A0A9Q4GMY2-F1
#
_cell.length_a   1.000
_cell.length_b   1.000
_cell.length_c   1.000
_cell.angle_alpha   90.00
_cell.angle_beta   90.00
_cell.angle_gamma   90.00
#
_symmetry.space_group_name_H-M   'P 1'
#
loop_
_entity.id
_entity.type
_entity.pdbx_description
1 polymer ?
#
loop_
_entity_poly.entity_id
_entity_poly.type
_entity_poly.pdbx_seq_one_letter_code
_entity_poly.pdbx_strand_id
1 'polypeptide(L)'
;MSRFSRIATATTVCLVGSLLLVPGAAAAEHTVSTNIPLTCKATPSKFADPQDFSTGDDGVSVDITAPETVGVGEDFTVELAIKPVQINVGGLSYGARIESVSRIKLDLAIPAGLTYVDSSLDSSGSNLAGFAVKRINESGTEDPNGGLLRITSADNATVGNGPNTSGTAAGGVTHIVQNDRLNMKFPVVALKFRSETPRSADLGVRTGGNAANYGADENFLTMLAKIKAPFVGTLWAPTRCTPRQDKDAALAPQASALASVQVVDNGPAAETGLTVSAPDATAGVPSTVTARVNPPDAAGTVRFSSGDTTVEATVNDGTATAELTFPSIGVHELRTAFTPAKAHLFAPSTSTTQVQVAGRDSQFAVTAPDTARADSTVAVRATTNATATGTVTFRLGDSDPVTVPLNNGRTSASLPVPSTPGAAELTATYAPAEGSLFAGAEKRTEITVSSTSYTVLTLEGPQDTVRPGEEVTVTAELQPVVDTTAADGTVVFNADGRTVTVPVTDNTATFTFVPDREGSFTVSARYIPADASQTPATADTTVTAGATSTSLALTPPERVRPFEEATFGVTVSPAADGTLTATHGGRTTTVPVTAGTAALPMTFARGGTQQVTLRFTPAEGSSAQPATRPFDVEVTASSYESVTVGIEAAATVAADTPLPLAITVTPDNGDIREVSGSLSFSVDGEPLIDSDGKAVTMPVSGGRAAVDLTFARGGDRTVTVTFTGDNGVTATGTHTVTVTGGEQEAGGSSDTSISSGTQTGTEENSPFAALLALLTPLWTWLINLFTGFSGGSS
;
A
#
# COMPACT_ATOMS: atom_id res chain seq x y z
N MET A 1 -73.49 -13.21 -17.44
CA MET A 1 -74.49 -13.46 -16.36
C MET A 1 -73.81 -13.18 -15.02
N SER A 2 -74.52 -12.63 -14.02
CA SER A 2 -74.13 -12.61 -12.58
C SER A 2 -72.84 -11.86 -12.19
N ARG A 3 -72.75 -11.08 -11.11
CA ARG A 3 -73.72 -10.42 -10.20
C ARG A 3 -73.01 -9.20 -9.55
N PHE A 4 -73.81 -8.29 -8.97
CA PHE A 4 -73.55 -7.23 -7.96
C PHE A 4 -72.18 -7.16 -7.24
N SER A 5 -71.72 -5.98 -6.78
CA SER A 5 -72.52 -4.88 -6.22
C SER A 5 -72.02 -3.45 -6.50
N ARG A 6 -72.73 -2.45 -5.96
CA ARG A 6 -72.62 -1.01 -6.29
C ARG A 6 -71.66 -0.23 -5.39
N ILE A 7 -71.10 0.84 -5.97
CA ILE A 7 -70.43 1.94 -5.30
C ILE A 7 -71.46 2.81 -4.55
N ALA A 8 -71.07 3.37 -3.40
CA ALA A 8 -71.72 4.52 -2.77
C ALA A 8 -70.64 5.54 -2.38
N THR A 9 -70.82 6.80 -2.77
CA THR A 9 -69.82 7.87 -2.60
C THR A 9 -70.04 8.63 -1.31
N ALA A 10 -68.99 8.89 -0.54
CA ALA A 10 -68.99 9.83 0.58
C ALA A 10 -67.80 10.79 0.44
N THR A 11 -68.06 12.03 0.04
CA THR A 11 -67.03 13.06 -0.11
C THR A 11 -66.81 13.76 1.22
N THR A 12 -65.61 13.71 1.78
CA THR A 12 -65.22 14.50 2.96
C THR A 12 -63.92 15.23 2.66
N VAL A 13 -63.99 16.57 2.62
CA VAL A 13 -62.84 17.43 2.35
C VAL A 13 -62.04 17.59 3.65
N CYS A 14 -60.92 16.89 3.76
CA CYS A 14 -59.93 17.19 4.79
C CYS A 14 -59.19 18.47 4.41
N LEU A 15 -59.60 19.59 4.99
CA LEU A 15 -58.84 20.84 4.97
C LEU A 15 -57.62 20.70 5.89
N VAL A 16 -56.52 20.17 5.33
CA VAL A 16 -55.21 20.14 6.01
C VAL A 16 -54.64 21.55 6.02
N GLY A 17 -55.15 22.39 6.92
CA GLY A 17 -54.58 23.70 7.21
C GLY A 17 -53.28 23.53 7.98
N SER A 18 -52.15 23.86 7.35
CA SER A 18 -50.83 23.81 7.97
C SER A 18 -50.70 24.89 9.05
N LEU A 19 -51.12 24.58 10.27
CA LEU A 19 -50.99 25.49 11.40
C LEU A 19 -49.52 25.53 11.84
N LEU A 20 -48.83 26.62 11.51
CA LEU A 20 -47.50 26.93 12.03
C LEU A 20 -47.62 27.24 13.53
N LEU A 21 -47.42 26.21 14.36
CA LEU A 21 -47.31 26.36 15.81
C LEU A 21 -46.05 27.18 16.14
N VAL A 22 -46.25 28.46 16.43
CA VAL A 22 -45.20 29.36 16.91
C VAL A 22 -44.93 29.05 18.39
N PRO A 23 -43.72 28.63 18.79
CA PRO A 23 -43.40 28.42 20.20
C PRO A 23 -43.56 29.71 20.99
N GLY A 24 -44.29 29.66 22.11
CA GLY A 24 -44.43 30.80 23.04
C GLY A 24 -45.68 31.67 22.87
N ALA A 25 -46.64 31.30 22.02
CA ALA A 25 -48.00 31.79 22.18
C ALA A 25 -48.62 31.15 23.43
N ALA A 26 -48.86 31.94 24.49
CA ALA A 26 -49.60 31.46 25.66
C ALA A 26 -50.99 30.98 25.21
N ALA A 27 -51.39 29.78 25.65
CA ALA A 27 -52.67 29.21 25.30
C ALA A 27 -53.81 30.15 25.72
N ALA A 28 -54.80 30.33 24.84
CA ALA A 28 -55.90 31.26 25.09
C ALA A 28 -56.77 30.72 26.25
N GLU A 29 -56.75 31.45 27.37
CA GLU A 29 -57.61 31.16 28.52
C GLU A 29 -59.07 31.51 28.18
N HIS A 30 -59.96 30.55 28.39
CA HIS A 30 -61.40 30.69 28.16
C HIS A 30 -62.15 30.54 29.48
N THR A 31 -63.13 31.42 29.73
CA THR A 31 -63.96 31.37 30.95
C THR A 31 -65.31 30.72 30.64
N VAL A 32 -65.58 29.57 31.25
CA VAL A 32 -66.86 28.85 31.17
C VAL A 32 -67.65 29.13 32.46
N SER A 33 -68.88 29.66 32.33
CA SER A 33 -69.79 29.81 33.48
C SER A 33 -70.78 28.65 33.51
N THR A 34 -70.61 27.75 34.47
CA THR A 34 -71.39 26.50 34.59
C THR A 34 -72.35 26.60 35.77
N ASN A 35 -73.63 26.25 35.56
CA ASN A 35 -74.62 26.18 36.64
C ASN A 35 -74.77 24.75 37.18
N ILE A 36 -74.66 24.61 38.49
CA ILE A 36 -74.73 23.33 39.20
C ILE A 36 -76.01 23.32 40.06
N PRO A 37 -77.03 22.48 39.77
CA PRO A 37 -78.16 22.32 40.68
C PRO A 37 -77.66 21.67 41.98
N LEU A 38 -78.08 22.19 43.13
CA LEU A 38 -77.51 21.83 44.43
C LEU A 38 -78.61 21.41 45.41
N THR A 39 -78.55 20.16 45.88
CA THR A 39 -79.41 19.67 46.96
C THR A 39 -78.60 19.31 48.20
N CYS A 40 -79.03 19.82 49.36
CA CYS A 40 -78.36 19.81 50.64
C CYS A 40 -79.23 19.17 51.74
N LYS A 41 -78.71 18.13 52.40
CA LYS A 41 -79.29 17.51 53.59
C LYS A 41 -78.77 18.18 54.85
N ALA A 42 -79.61 18.99 55.51
CA ALA A 42 -79.34 19.53 56.84
C ALA A 42 -79.87 18.57 57.91
N THR A 43 -79.04 18.17 58.88
CA THR A 43 -79.40 17.19 59.93
C THR A 43 -79.36 17.85 61.31
N PRO A 44 -80.49 18.33 61.87
CA PRO A 44 -80.48 19.04 63.16
C PRO A 44 -80.08 18.14 64.33
N SER A 45 -79.17 18.63 65.17
CA SER A 45 -78.62 17.92 66.34
C SER A 45 -79.63 17.52 67.42
N LYS A 46 -80.85 18.09 67.43
CA LYS A 46 -81.96 17.75 68.33
C LYS A 46 -83.31 18.08 67.69
N PHE A 47 -84.34 17.29 68.02
CA PHE A 47 -85.78 17.62 67.86
C PHE A 47 -86.31 17.94 66.45
N ALA A 48 -85.64 17.54 65.37
CA ALA A 48 -86.19 17.62 64.02
C ALA A 48 -85.57 16.54 63.11
N ASP A 49 -86.37 16.01 62.19
CA ASP A 49 -85.92 15.14 61.11
C ASP A 49 -84.99 15.90 60.13
N PRO A 50 -84.13 15.20 59.36
CA PRO A 50 -83.32 15.83 58.33
C PRO A 50 -84.18 16.66 57.37
N GLN A 51 -83.70 17.86 57.04
CA GLN A 51 -84.35 18.79 56.13
C GLN A 51 -83.58 18.83 54.82
N ASP A 52 -84.31 18.72 53.72
CA ASP A 52 -83.75 18.75 52.37
C ASP A 52 -83.98 20.14 51.76
N PHE A 53 -82.90 20.82 51.38
CA PHE A 53 -82.91 22.10 50.69
C PHE A 53 -82.37 21.91 49.28
N SER A 54 -83.12 22.33 48.26
CA SER A 54 -82.66 22.39 46.87
C SER A 54 -82.69 23.83 46.35
N THR A 55 -81.72 24.17 45.50
CA THR A 55 -81.73 25.40 44.68
C THR A 55 -82.73 25.35 43.54
N GLY A 56 -83.31 24.18 43.23
CA GLY A 56 -84.00 23.95 41.97
C GLY A 56 -83.10 24.23 40.76
N ASP A 57 -83.71 24.70 39.68
CA ASP A 57 -83.02 25.02 38.42
C ASP A 57 -82.15 26.28 38.48
N ASP A 58 -82.34 27.16 39.48
CA ASP A 58 -81.52 28.36 39.67
C ASP A 58 -80.06 28.02 39.99
N GLY A 59 -79.83 26.91 40.71
CA GLY A 59 -78.51 26.32 40.94
C GLY A 59 -77.49 27.17 41.71
N VAL A 60 -76.21 26.84 41.52
CA VAL A 60 -75.04 27.64 41.89
C VAL A 60 -74.18 27.83 40.65
N SER A 61 -74.04 29.08 40.21
CA SER A 61 -73.15 29.46 39.12
C SER A 61 -71.69 29.52 39.58
N VAL A 62 -70.83 28.87 38.80
CA VAL A 62 -69.39 28.80 38.99
C VAL A 62 -68.72 29.17 37.67
N ASP A 63 -67.86 30.20 37.68
CA ASP A 63 -66.96 30.47 36.57
C ASP A 63 -65.70 29.61 36.74
N ILE A 64 -65.28 28.95 35.66
CA ILE A 64 -63.97 28.30 35.53
C ILE A 64 -63.21 28.98 34.40
N THR A 65 -62.02 29.50 34.67
CA THR A 65 -61.10 29.99 33.64
C THR A 65 -59.94 29.00 33.47
N ALA A 66 -59.74 28.50 32.25
CA ALA A 66 -58.68 27.57 31.91
C ALA A 66 -58.32 27.68 30.41
N PRO A 67 -57.10 27.29 29.98
CA PRO A 67 -56.79 27.17 28.56
C PRO A 67 -57.59 26.03 27.91
N GLU A 68 -58.07 26.22 26.68
CA GLU A 68 -58.79 25.16 25.96
C GLU A 68 -57.87 23.97 25.59
N THR A 69 -56.61 24.28 25.27
CA THR A 69 -55.56 23.32 24.87
C THR A 69 -54.24 23.62 25.59
N VAL A 70 -53.46 22.58 25.87
CA VAL A 70 -52.12 22.67 26.48
C VAL A 70 -51.22 21.55 25.96
N GLY A 71 -49.92 21.77 25.87
CA GLY A 71 -48.95 20.75 25.47
C GLY A 71 -48.69 19.68 26.54
N VAL A 72 -48.32 18.47 26.11
CA VAL A 72 -47.74 17.46 27.01
C VAL A 72 -46.47 18.00 27.66
N GLY A 73 -46.35 17.80 28.98
CA GLY A 73 -45.23 18.24 29.81
C GLY A 73 -45.30 19.72 30.25
N GLU A 74 -46.26 20.50 29.75
CA GLU A 74 -46.47 21.89 30.15
C GLU A 74 -47.30 22.01 31.44
N ASP A 75 -47.06 23.09 32.17
CA ASP A 75 -47.90 23.49 33.30
C ASP A 75 -49.07 24.36 32.82
N PHE A 76 -50.28 24.10 33.34
CA PHE A 76 -51.44 24.98 33.14
C PHE A 76 -52.15 25.30 34.46
N THR A 77 -52.88 26.41 34.46
CA THR A 77 -53.67 26.90 35.60
C THR A 77 -55.15 26.79 35.30
N VAL A 78 -55.94 26.52 36.35
CA VAL A 78 -57.40 26.48 36.33
C VAL A 78 -57.89 27.39 37.47
N GLU A 79 -58.52 28.51 37.16
CA GLU A 79 -59.12 29.40 38.15
C GLU A 79 -60.59 29.05 38.39
N LEU A 80 -60.96 28.96 39.67
CA LEU A 80 -62.31 28.66 40.15
C LEU A 80 -62.89 29.90 40.86
N ALA A 81 -63.93 30.51 40.28
CA ALA A 81 -64.60 31.68 40.82
C ALA A 81 -66.10 31.42 41.03
N ILE A 82 -66.48 31.09 42.26
CA ILE A 82 -67.87 30.82 42.65
C ILE A 82 -68.63 32.16 42.80
N LYS A 83 -69.77 32.32 42.12
CA LYS A 83 -70.57 33.55 42.24
C LYS A 83 -71.09 33.75 43.68
N PRO A 84 -71.30 35.00 44.14
CA PRO A 84 -71.79 35.29 45.50
C PRO A 84 -73.11 34.57 45.84
N VAL A 85 -73.05 33.59 46.73
CA VAL A 85 -74.21 32.79 47.15
C VAL A 85 -75.03 33.59 48.16
N GLN A 86 -76.24 33.99 47.77
CA GLN A 86 -77.13 34.81 48.59
C GLN A 86 -78.47 34.13 48.88
N ILE A 87 -78.59 33.54 50.08
CA ILE A 87 -79.78 32.83 50.52
C ILE A 87 -80.50 33.65 51.61
N ASN A 88 -81.82 33.81 51.48
CA ASN A 88 -82.64 34.32 52.57
C ASN A 88 -82.86 33.20 53.60
N VAL A 89 -82.43 33.42 54.84
CA VAL A 89 -82.45 32.44 55.95
C VAL A 89 -83.29 32.91 57.13
N GLY A 90 -84.07 33.98 56.95
CA GLY A 90 -85.02 34.50 57.94
C GLY A 90 -86.28 33.64 58.06
N GLY A 91 -86.92 33.71 59.23
CA GLY A 91 -88.27 33.16 59.41
C GLY A 91 -88.38 31.63 59.46
N LEU A 92 -87.35 30.92 59.95
CA LEU A 92 -87.50 29.48 60.25
C LEU A 92 -88.64 29.26 61.28
N SER A 93 -89.35 28.13 61.14
CA SER A 93 -90.51 27.79 61.97
C SER A 93 -90.22 27.94 63.48
N TYR A 94 -91.23 28.39 64.23
CA TYR A 94 -91.14 28.65 65.68
C TYR A 94 -90.13 29.72 66.10
N GLY A 95 -89.73 30.62 65.19
CA GLY A 95 -88.88 31.78 65.48
C GLY A 95 -87.39 31.45 65.64
N ALA A 96 -86.95 30.31 65.08
CA ALA A 96 -85.54 30.00 64.97
C ALA A 96 -84.86 30.89 63.91
N ARG A 97 -83.54 31.08 64.05
CA ARG A 97 -82.71 31.78 63.05
C ARG A 97 -81.33 31.15 62.94
N ILE A 98 -80.71 31.23 61.77
CA ILE A 98 -79.30 30.87 61.59
C ILE A 98 -78.45 32.06 62.09
N GLU A 99 -77.54 31.82 63.05
CA GLU A 99 -76.58 32.84 63.50
C GLU A 99 -75.32 32.85 62.62
N SER A 100 -74.85 31.67 62.20
CA SER A 100 -73.61 31.53 61.41
C SER A 100 -73.55 30.19 60.67
N VAL A 101 -72.77 30.13 59.60
CA VAL A 101 -72.26 28.86 59.02
C VAL A 101 -70.76 28.75 59.27
N SER A 102 -70.26 27.54 59.45
CA SER A 102 -68.85 27.24 59.81
C SER A 102 -68.41 25.90 59.19
N ARG A 103 -67.15 25.50 59.36
CA ARG A 103 -66.59 24.21 58.84
C ARG A 103 -66.88 23.99 57.35
N ILE A 104 -66.75 25.07 56.55
CA ILE A 104 -67.02 25.05 55.11
C ILE A 104 -65.94 24.24 54.40
N LYS A 105 -66.36 23.28 53.59
CA LYS A 105 -65.53 22.34 52.82
C LYS A 105 -65.99 22.32 51.37
N LEU A 106 -65.07 22.37 50.43
CA LEU A 106 -65.31 22.08 49.01
C LEU A 106 -64.27 21.08 48.50
N ASP A 107 -64.68 19.86 48.17
CA ASP A 107 -63.83 18.81 47.58
C ASP A 107 -63.96 18.79 46.05
N LEU A 108 -62.83 18.83 45.35
CA LEU A 108 -62.68 18.69 43.90
C LEU A 108 -61.97 17.37 43.58
N ALA A 109 -62.23 16.80 42.40
CA ALA A 109 -61.50 15.65 41.89
C ALA A 109 -60.26 16.11 41.11
N ILE A 110 -59.13 15.43 41.29
CA ILE A 110 -57.98 15.55 40.37
C ILE A 110 -58.28 14.64 39.16
N PRO A 111 -58.34 15.16 37.93
CA PRO A 111 -58.62 14.35 36.74
C PRO A 111 -57.57 13.24 36.57
N ALA A 112 -58.03 12.05 36.15
CA ALA A 112 -57.20 10.84 36.15
C ALA A 112 -55.97 10.98 35.22
N GLY A 113 -54.78 11.05 35.83
CA GLY A 113 -53.50 11.22 35.13
C GLY A 113 -53.05 12.68 34.94
N LEU A 114 -53.69 13.65 35.58
CA LEU A 114 -53.05 14.93 35.89
C LEU A 114 -52.18 14.81 37.16
N THR A 115 -51.06 15.50 37.15
CA THR A 115 -50.28 15.82 38.35
C THR A 115 -50.69 17.20 38.84
N TYR A 116 -51.14 17.31 40.09
CA TYR A 116 -51.29 18.60 40.78
C TYR A 116 -49.90 19.13 41.17
N VAL A 117 -49.63 20.38 40.82
CA VAL A 117 -48.33 21.05 40.97
C VAL A 117 -48.32 22.02 42.15
N ASP A 118 -49.28 22.94 42.19
CA ASP A 118 -49.38 24.02 43.20
C ASP A 118 -50.78 24.67 43.17
N SER A 119 -51.06 25.60 44.08
CA SER A 119 -52.28 26.43 44.05
C SER A 119 -52.17 27.73 44.83
N SER A 120 -52.86 28.77 44.37
CA SER A 120 -53.00 30.06 45.06
C SER A 120 -54.45 30.45 45.31
N LEU A 121 -54.66 31.46 46.15
CA LEU A 121 -55.97 31.94 46.59
C LEU A 121 -56.01 33.48 46.54
N ASP A 122 -56.85 34.07 45.69
CA ASP A 122 -57.17 35.49 45.82
C ASP A 122 -58.39 35.67 46.73
N SER A 123 -58.17 36.34 47.85
CA SER A 123 -59.20 36.68 48.83
C SER A 123 -59.73 38.12 48.68
N SER A 124 -59.27 38.90 47.70
CA SER A 124 -59.58 40.33 47.54
C SER A 124 -61.09 40.63 47.47
N GLY A 125 -61.86 39.79 46.77
CA GLY A 125 -63.32 39.88 46.65
C GLY A 125 -64.11 39.11 47.71
N SER A 126 -63.44 38.37 48.59
CA SER A 126 -64.06 37.41 49.51
C SER A 126 -64.56 38.03 50.81
N ASN A 127 -65.54 37.39 51.45
CA ASN A 127 -65.90 37.63 52.86
C ASN A 127 -65.81 36.35 53.71
N LEU A 128 -65.00 35.39 53.26
CA LEU A 128 -64.73 34.09 53.88
C LEU A 128 -63.23 33.91 54.08
N ALA A 129 -62.70 34.43 55.20
CA ALA A 129 -61.28 34.37 55.50
C ALA A 129 -60.83 32.98 56.00
N GLY A 130 -59.56 32.64 55.77
CA GLY A 130 -58.91 31.46 56.34
C GLY A 130 -59.00 30.17 55.52
N PHE A 131 -59.40 30.26 54.24
CA PHE A 131 -59.30 29.14 53.30
C PHE A 131 -57.83 28.77 53.01
N ALA A 132 -57.63 27.49 52.71
CA ALA A 132 -56.41 26.85 52.24
C ALA A 132 -56.80 25.70 51.28
N VAL A 133 -55.93 25.39 50.32
CA VAL A 133 -56.06 24.21 49.46
C VAL A 133 -55.23 23.08 50.06
N LYS A 134 -55.77 21.85 50.07
CA LYS A 134 -55.12 20.65 50.63
C LYS A 134 -55.31 19.47 49.67
N ARG A 135 -54.22 18.80 49.30
CA ARG A 135 -54.31 17.51 48.58
C ARG A 135 -54.62 16.41 49.59
N ILE A 136 -55.71 15.67 49.35
CA ILE A 136 -56.29 14.72 50.31
C ILE A 136 -56.66 13.39 49.63
N ASN A 137 -56.66 12.31 50.41
CA ASN A 137 -57.23 11.02 49.99
C ASN A 137 -58.73 10.92 50.36
N GLU A 138 -59.37 9.82 49.98
CA GLU A 138 -60.82 9.60 50.17
C GLU A 138 -61.31 9.77 51.63
N SER A 139 -60.44 9.59 52.63
CA SER A 139 -60.78 9.81 54.06
C SER A 139 -60.87 11.29 54.46
N GLY A 140 -60.43 12.21 53.60
CA GLY A 140 -60.29 13.63 53.90
C GLY A 140 -59.00 14.00 54.66
N THR A 141 -58.09 13.04 54.82
CA THR A 141 -56.74 13.24 55.39
C THR A 141 -55.78 13.72 54.30
N GLU A 142 -54.86 14.63 54.66
CA GLU A 142 -53.82 15.14 53.75
C GLU A 142 -52.88 14.04 53.27
N ASP A 143 -52.66 13.98 51.96
CA ASP A 143 -51.95 12.90 51.29
C ASP A 143 -51.29 13.42 50.00
N PRO A 144 -49.95 13.38 49.87
CA PRO A 144 -49.24 13.78 48.65
C PRO A 144 -49.66 13.01 47.38
N ASN A 145 -50.24 11.81 47.52
CA ASN A 145 -50.73 10.98 46.43
C ASN A 145 -52.26 11.03 46.30
N GLY A 146 -52.95 11.82 47.13
CA GLY A 146 -54.40 11.91 47.16
C GLY A 146 -55.02 12.25 45.79
N GLY A 147 -56.17 11.65 45.47
CA GLY A 147 -56.90 11.89 44.21
C GLY A 147 -57.80 13.13 44.22
N LEU A 148 -57.78 13.90 45.32
CA LEU A 148 -58.74 14.97 45.59
C LEU A 148 -58.02 16.24 46.06
N LEU A 149 -58.61 17.40 45.77
CA LEU A 149 -58.21 18.70 46.32
C LEU A 149 -59.34 19.24 47.19
N ARG A 150 -59.04 19.62 48.42
CA ARG A 150 -59.99 20.22 49.36
C ARG A 150 -59.69 21.69 49.60
N ILE A 151 -60.67 22.53 49.35
CA ILE A 151 -60.69 23.94 49.74
C ILE A 151 -61.46 24.01 51.06
N THR A 152 -60.75 24.23 52.16
CA THR A 152 -61.32 24.38 53.50
C THR A 152 -60.38 25.22 54.38
N SER A 153 -60.56 25.20 55.69
CA SER A 153 -59.65 25.83 56.65
C SER A 153 -58.27 25.18 56.74
N ALA A 154 -57.26 25.95 57.17
CA ALA A 154 -55.89 25.46 57.36
C ALA A 154 -55.79 24.28 58.35
N ASP A 155 -56.70 24.19 59.34
CA ASP A 155 -56.83 23.09 60.30
C ASP A 155 -57.73 21.93 59.80
N ASN A 156 -58.12 21.92 58.52
CA ASN A 156 -58.98 20.91 57.87
C ASN A 156 -60.28 20.65 58.64
N ALA A 157 -60.89 21.71 59.18
CA ALA A 157 -62.09 21.63 60.01
C ALA A 157 -63.36 21.44 59.17
N THR A 158 -63.92 20.23 59.22
CA THR A 158 -65.09 19.82 58.42
C THR A 158 -66.24 19.29 59.29
N VAL A 159 -67.40 19.07 58.69
CA VAL A 159 -68.55 18.42 59.35
C VAL A 159 -68.25 16.94 59.65
N GLY A 160 -67.66 16.26 58.66
CA GLY A 160 -67.22 14.86 58.66
C GLY A 160 -66.15 14.65 57.58
N ASN A 161 -65.70 13.41 57.35
CA ASN A 161 -64.68 13.04 56.36
C ASN A 161 -63.40 13.91 56.48
N GLY A 162 -62.67 13.77 57.59
CA GLY A 162 -61.42 14.50 57.83
C GLY A 162 -60.89 14.37 59.26
N PRO A 163 -59.68 14.88 59.55
CA PRO A 163 -59.03 14.76 60.86
C PRO A 163 -59.60 15.69 61.95
N ASN A 164 -60.28 16.78 61.56
CA ASN A 164 -60.81 17.80 62.48
C ASN A 164 -62.35 17.94 62.31
N THR A 165 -63.06 16.89 62.69
CA THR A 165 -64.50 16.76 62.43
C THR A 165 -65.36 17.05 63.66
N SER A 166 -66.45 17.80 63.48
CA SER A 166 -67.59 17.74 64.40
C SER A 166 -68.86 18.34 63.77
N GLY A 167 -70.00 17.74 64.08
CA GLY A 167 -71.32 18.28 63.75
C GLY A 167 -71.95 19.17 64.83
N THR A 168 -71.22 19.54 65.89
CA THR A 168 -71.80 20.19 67.10
C THR A 168 -70.97 21.33 67.70
N ALA A 169 -69.95 21.81 66.99
CA ALA A 169 -69.15 22.98 67.36
C ALA A 169 -68.64 23.73 66.13
N ALA A 170 -68.60 25.06 66.17
CA ALA A 170 -68.00 25.87 65.12
C ALA A 170 -66.48 25.62 65.02
N GLY A 171 -65.92 25.88 63.84
CA GLY A 171 -64.50 25.70 63.54
C GLY A 171 -64.21 26.06 62.08
N GLY A 172 -62.95 26.29 61.75
CA GLY A 172 -62.52 26.67 60.40
C GLY A 172 -63.20 27.91 59.83
N VAL A 173 -63.29 27.98 58.50
CA VAL A 173 -63.91 29.09 57.76
C VAL A 173 -65.35 29.26 58.20
N THR A 174 -65.68 30.47 58.64
CA THR A 174 -66.94 30.82 59.32
C THR A 174 -67.50 32.14 58.82
N HIS A 175 -68.81 32.20 58.62
CA HIS A 175 -69.55 33.38 58.19
C HIS A 175 -70.75 33.63 59.11
N ILE A 176 -70.93 34.89 59.53
CA ILE A 176 -72.02 35.31 60.42
C ILE A 176 -73.16 35.87 59.57
N VAL A 177 -74.39 35.40 59.79
CA VAL A 177 -75.59 35.85 59.05
C VAL A 177 -75.90 37.30 59.39
N GLN A 178 -76.25 38.10 58.38
CA GLN A 178 -76.55 39.53 58.53
C GLN A 178 -77.89 39.86 57.85
N ASN A 179 -78.75 40.61 58.53
CA ASN A 179 -80.07 41.04 58.01
C ASN A 179 -80.89 39.87 57.41
N ASP A 180 -80.90 38.74 58.13
CA ASP A 180 -81.53 37.47 57.72
C ASP A 180 -81.08 36.89 56.36
N ARG A 181 -79.93 37.35 55.83
CA ARG A 181 -79.30 36.83 54.61
C ARG A 181 -77.97 36.16 54.92
N LEU A 182 -77.81 34.95 54.39
CA LEU A 182 -76.52 34.29 54.23
C LEU A 182 -75.92 34.78 52.90
N ASN A 183 -74.79 35.49 52.95
CA ASN A 183 -74.19 36.16 51.79
C ASN A 183 -72.72 35.78 51.67
N MET A 184 -72.44 34.63 51.06
CA MET A 184 -71.11 34.04 50.99
C MET A 184 -70.40 34.44 49.69
N LYS A 185 -69.26 35.12 49.82
CA LYS A 185 -68.32 35.39 48.72
C LYS A 185 -67.05 34.56 48.95
N PHE A 186 -66.85 33.54 48.13
CA PHE A 186 -65.65 32.70 48.16
C PHE A 186 -64.44 33.47 47.60
N PRO A 187 -63.20 33.08 47.97
CA PRO A 187 -62.01 33.49 47.23
C PRO A 187 -62.00 32.87 45.84
N VAL A 188 -61.25 33.46 44.92
CA VAL A 188 -60.87 32.80 43.65
C VAL A 188 -59.75 31.81 43.96
N VAL A 189 -59.83 30.60 43.42
CA VAL A 189 -58.85 29.53 43.65
C VAL A 189 -58.17 29.18 42.34
N ALA A 190 -56.87 29.45 42.23
CA ALA A 190 -56.07 29.04 41.07
C ALA A 190 -55.38 27.70 41.38
N LEU A 191 -55.62 26.69 40.55
CA LEU A 191 -55.10 25.33 40.71
C LEU A 191 -54.18 25.00 39.53
N LYS A 192 -52.94 24.61 39.81
CA LYS A 192 -51.92 24.36 38.80
C LYS A 192 -51.70 22.86 38.57
N PHE A 193 -51.69 22.44 37.31
CA PHE A 193 -51.59 21.04 36.90
C PHE A 193 -50.59 20.82 35.75
N ARG A 194 -50.21 19.55 35.54
CA ARG A 194 -49.42 19.06 34.40
C ARG A 194 -49.91 17.67 33.96
N SER A 195 -49.70 17.31 32.69
CA SER A 195 -49.91 15.94 32.18
C SER A 195 -48.73 15.49 31.30
N GLU A 196 -48.23 14.28 31.54
CA GLU A 196 -47.13 13.67 30.76
C GLU A 196 -47.65 12.80 29.58
N THR A 197 -48.96 12.79 29.32
CA THR A 197 -49.58 12.11 28.17
C THR A 197 -50.75 12.93 27.62
N PRO A 198 -51.08 12.83 26.30
CA PRO A 198 -52.28 13.47 25.76
C PRO A 198 -53.57 12.92 26.40
N ARG A 199 -54.55 13.79 26.68
CA ARG A 199 -55.85 13.46 27.29
C ARG A 199 -56.83 14.66 27.27
N SER A 200 -58.14 14.37 27.30
CA SER A 200 -59.09 15.32 27.91
C SER A 200 -58.91 15.27 29.43
N ALA A 201 -58.86 16.43 30.07
CA ALA A 201 -58.82 16.55 31.52
C ALA A 201 -60.05 17.32 32.02
N ASP A 202 -61.08 16.56 32.41
CA ASP A 202 -62.37 17.07 32.84
C ASP A 202 -62.32 17.41 34.34
N LEU A 203 -62.43 18.71 34.66
CA LEU A 203 -62.22 19.26 35.99
C LEU A 203 -63.57 19.51 36.68
N GLY A 204 -63.76 18.97 37.88
CA GLY A 204 -65.05 19.07 38.57
C GLY A 204 -65.01 18.80 40.07
N VAL A 205 -66.19 18.89 40.69
CA VAL A 205 -66.38 18.60 42.11
C VAL A 205 -66.34 17.10 42.37
N ARG A 206 -66.04 16.71 43.62
CA ARG A 206 -65.98 15.29 44.04
C ARG A 206 -67.36 14.62 43.92
N THR A 207 -67.59 13.93 42.80
CA THR A 207 -68.80 13.13 42.52
C THR A 207 -68.59 11.61 42.68
N GLY A 208 -67.35 11.14 42.76
CA GLY A 208 -67.02 9.71 42.84
C GLY A 208 -67.17 9.08 44.24
N GLY A 209 -67.24 7.76 44.28
CA GLY A 209 -67.28 6.98 45.53
C GLY A 209 -68.47 7.35 46.43
N ASN A 210 -68.24 7.38 47.74
CA ASN A 210 -69.29 7.73 48.72
C ASN A 210 -69.79 9.19 48.58
N ALA A 211 -69.03 10.09 47.93
CA ALA A 211 -69.50 11.46 47.69
C ALA A 211 -70.73 11.51 46.75
N ALA A 212 -70.96 10.45 45.97
CA ALA A 212 -72.15 10.28 45.14
C ALA A 212 -73.45 10.09 45.94
N ASN A 213 -73.38 9.67 47.20
CA ASN A 213 -74.54 9.32 48.02
C ASN A 213 -75.16 10.57 48.68
N TYR A 214 -76.48 10.71 48.66
CA TYR A 214 -77.13 11.90 49.21
C TYR A 214 -76.99 12.00 50.74
N GLY A 215 -76.29 13.03 51.23
CA GLY A 215 -76.09 13.28 52.65
C GLY A 215 -74.94 12.50 53.30
N ALA A 216 -73.93 12.08 52.54
CA ALA A 216 -72.69 11.49 53.05
C ALA A 216 -71.66 12.57 53.47
N ASP A 217 -70.73 12.25 54.37
CA ASP A 217 -69.68 13.20 54.80
C ASP A 217 -68.64 13.49 53.70
N GLU A 218 -68.48 12.55 52.78
CA GLU A 218 -67.66 12.67 51.56
C GLU A 218 -68.23 13.68 50.55
N ASN A 219 -69.51 14.06 50.67
CA ASN A 219 -70.18 14.99 49.75
C ASN A 219 -69.34 16.24 49.48
N PHE A 220 -69.28 16.67 48.22
CA PHE A 220 -68.32 17.67 47.77
C PHE A 220 -68.37 18.97 48.60
N LEU A 221 -69.57 19.47 48.92
CA LEU A 221 -69.79 20.63 49.76
C LEU A 221 -70.40 20.22 51.10
N THR A 222 -69.72 20.56 52.21
CA THR A 222 -70.29 20.45 53.57
C THR A 222 -70.12 21.75 54.35
N MET A 223 -71.08 22.05 55.22
CA MET A 223 -71.01 23.19 56.14
C MET A 223 -71.82 22.92 57.40
N LEU A 224 -71.46 23.57 58.50
CA LEU A 224 -72.13 23.47 59.79
C LEU A 224 -72.89 24.76 60.11
N ALA A 225 -74.21 24.72 60.01
CA ALA A 225 -75.06 25.84 60.42
C ALA A 225 -75.28 25.84 61.94
N LYS A 226 -75.10 27.01 62.56
CA LYS A 226 -75.45 27.28 63.96
C LYS A 226 -76.80 27.99 64.00
N ILE A 227 -77.78 27.37 64.62
CA ILE A 227 -79.16 27.85 64.70
C ILE A 227 -79.48 28.21 66.16
N LYS A 228 -80.22 29.29 66.37
CA LYS A 228 -80.72 29.70 67.69
C LYS A 228 -82.23 29.73 67.68
N ALA A 229 -82.83 28.90 68.52
CA ALA A 229 -84.27 28.77 68.69
C ALA A 229 -84.67 29.22 70.10
N PRO A 230 -85.73 30.03 70.28
CA PRO A 230 -86.08 30.62 71.58
C PRO A 230 -86.30 29.61 72.72
N PHE A 231 -86.84 28.43 72.40
CA PHE A 231 -87.30 27.44 73.39
C PHE A 231 -86.35 26.25 73.61
N VAL A 232 -85.39 26.01 72.70
CA VAL A 232 -84.47 24.85 72.76
C VAL A 232 -82.98 25.23 72.71
N GLY A 233 -82.67 26.53 72.67
CA GLY A 233 -81.30 27.05 72.73
C GLY A 233 -80.56 27.01 71.40
N THR A 234 -79.27 26.68 71.44
CA THR A 234 -78.45 26.48 70.23
C THR A 234 -78.64 25.07 69.69
N LEU A 235 -79.05 25.00 68.43
CA LEU A 235 -79.06 23.81 67.60
C LEU A 235 -77.92 23.90 66.58
N TRP A 236 -77.33 22.75 66.26
CA TRP A 236 -76.38 22.61 65.16
C TRP A 236 -77.01 21.80 64.04
N ALA A 237 -76.78 22.20 62.79
CA ALA A 237 -77.21 21.46 61.61
C ALA A 237 -76.01 21.22 60.68
N PRO A 238 -75.36 20.05 60.81
CA PRO A 238 -74.59 19.40 59.76
C PRO A 238 -75.32 19.40 58.42
N THR A 239 -74.82 20.17 57.46
CA THR A 239 -75.36 20.28 56.10
C THR A 239 -74.38 19.67 55.10
N ARG A 240 -74.88 18.75 54.28
CA ARG A 240 -74.10 17.98 53.29
C ARG A 240 -74.79 18.07 51.94
N CYS A 241 -74.07 18.52 50.92
CA CYS A 241 -74.65 18.90 49.63
C CYS A 241 -74.06 18.11 48.46
N THR A 242 -74.93 17.66 47.56
CA THR A 242 -74.57 16.97 46.31
C THR A 242 -75.11 17.73 45.10
N PRO A 243 -74.41 17.68 43.96
CA PRO A 243 -74.85 18.38 42.75
C PRO A 243 -75.97 17.59 42.05
N ARG A 244 -77.22 17.91 42.38
CA ARG A 244 -78.46 17.29 41.85
C ARG A 244 -79.66 18.21 42.09
N GLN A 245 -80.72 18.06 41.29
CA GLN A 245 -81.95 18.88 41.37
C GLN A 245 -82.82 18.60 42.61
N ASP A 246 -82.86 17.35 43.09
CA ASP A 246 -83.56 16.96 44.32
C ASP A 246 -82.88 15.72 44.95
N LYS A 247 -83.35 15.27 46.11
CA LYS A 247 -82.73 14.18 46.88
C LYS A 247 -82.69 12.82 46.17
N ASP A 248 -83.61 12.55 45.25
CA ASP A 248 -83.76 11.27 44.54
C ASP A 248 -83.20 11.35 43.10
N ALA A 249 -83.12 12.55 42.52
CA ALA A 249 -82.53 12.81 41.21
C ALA A 249 -81.07 12.32 41.11
N ALA A 250 -80.63 11.98 39.89
CA ALA A 250 -79.25 11.65 39.60
C ALA A 250 -78.30 12.85 39.80
N LEU A 251 -76.99 12.57 39.90
CA LEU A 251 -75.97 13.62 39.88
C LEU A 251 -76.00 14.37 38.55
N ALA A 252 -75.87 15.70 38.62
CA ALA A 252 -75.77 16.57 37.45
C ALA A 252 -74.47 16.27 36.68
N PRO A 253 -74.51 15.82 35.40
CA PRO A 253 -73.31 15.35 34.69
C PRO A 253 -72.20 16.40 34.58
N GLN A 254 -72.57 17.67 34.42
CA GLN A 254 -71.63 18.80 34.36
C GLN A 254 -70.85 19.02 35.67
N ALA A 255 -71.30 18.49 36.80
CA ALA A 255 -70.60 18.69 38.08
C ALA A 255 -69.22 18.00 38.13
N SER A 256 -69.06 16.89 37.41
CA SER A 256 -67.78 16.20 37.19
C SER A 256 -66.89 16.86 36.14
N ALA A 257 -67.44 17.77 35.33
CA ALA A 257 -66.79 18.38 34.17
C ALA A 257 -67.28 19.83 34.01
N LEU A 258 -66.88 20.68 34.96
CA LEU A 258 -67.21 22.12 34.97
C LEU A 258 -66.46 22.89 33.88
N ALA A 259 -65.26 22.39 33.53
CA ALA A 259 -64.51 22.70 32.32
C ALA A 259 -63.66 21.46 31.92
N SER A 260 -63.22 21.42 30.66
CA SER A 260 -62.33 20.37 30.13
C SER A 260 -61.14 21.01 29.43
N VAL A 261 -59.93 20.61 29.81
CA VAL A 261 -58.69 21.05 29.15
C VAL A 261 -58.18 19.92 28.24
N GLN A 262 -57.91 20.20 26.98
CA GLN A 262 -57.31 19.21 26.06
C GLN A 262 -55.79 19.26 26.15
N VAL A 263 -55.19 18.28 26.84
CA VAL A 263 -53.75 18.02 26.75
C VAL A 263 -53.50 17.37 25.40
N VAL A 264 -52.88 18.11 24.48
CA VAL A 264 -52.54 17.64 23.13
C VAL A 264 -51.06 17.26 23.05
N ASP A 265 -50.76 16.33 22.17
CA ASP A 265 -49.37 16.08 21.79
C ASP A 265 -48.82 17.31 21.04
N ASN A 266 -47.56 17.68 21.28
CA ASN A 266 -46.94 18.90 20.71
C ASN A 266 -46.58 18.75 19.22
N GLY A 267 -46.94 17.62 18.60
CA GLY A 267 -46.36 17.12 17.38
C GLY A 267 -45.08 16.32 17.65
N PRO A 268 -44.43 15.77 16.61
CA PRO A 268 -43.14 15.12 16.78
C PRO A 268 -42.11 16.12 17.30
N ALA A 269 -41.37 15.73 18.34
CA ALA A 269 -40.27 16.51 18.89
C ALA A 269 -39.26 16.87 17.78
N ALA A 270 -38.74 18.10 17.80
CA ALA A 270 -37.87 18.60 16.75
C ALA A 270 -36.56 17.79 16.67
N GLU A 271 -36.26 17.28 15.48
CA GLU A 271 -35.03 16.55 15.18
C GLU A 271 -33.80 17.41 15.49
N THR A 272 -32.84 16.87 16.24
CA THR A 272 -31.62 17.59 16.61
C THR A 272 -30.41 17.10 15.82
N GLY A 273 -29.62 18.04 15.31
CA GLY A 273 -28.35 17.76 14.64
C GLY A 273 -27.20 17.74 15.65
N LEU A 274 -26.49 16.62 15.76
CA LEU A 274 -25.30 16.49 16.60
C LEU A 274 -24.03 16.37 15.75
N THR A 275 -23.16 17.37 15.83
CA THR A 275 -21.83 17.36 15.19
C THR A 275 -20.74 17.35 16.25
N VAL A 276 -19.63 16.66 15.97
CA VAL A 276 -18.53 16.44 16.92
C VAL A 276 -17.23 16.90 16.29
N SER A 277 -16.39 17.54 17.09
CA SER A 277 -15.00 17.84 16.77
C SER A 277 -14.11 17.38 17.93
N ALA A 278 -13.05 16.66 17.58
CA ALA A 278 -11.98 16.28 18.47
C ALA A 278 -10.65 16.58 17.74
N PRO A 279 -9.64 17.16 18.42
CA PRO A 279 -8.31 17.36 17.84
C PRO A 279 -7.54 16.04 17.78
N ASP A 280 -6.37 16.06 17.14
CA ASP A 280 -5.37 15.00 17.30
C ASP A 280 -5.02 14.85 18.80
N ALA A 281 -5.03 13.61 19.28
CA ALA A 281 -4.86 13.30 20.70
C ALA A 281 -3.53 12.59 20.97
N THR A 282 -3.07 12.58 22.23
CA THR A 282 -1.89 11.81 22.66
C THR A 282 -2.27 10.83 23.77
N ALA A 283 -1.77 9.59 23.68
CA ALA A 283 -2.15 8.50 24.59
C ALA A 283 -1.93 8.87 26.08
N GLY A 284 -2.98 8.73 26.89
CA GLY A 284 -3.03 9.06 28.31
C GLY A 284 -2.95 10.57 28.64
N VAL A 285 -3.13 11.46 27.65
CA VAL A 285 -3.17 12.92 27.84
C VAL A 285 -4.61 13.41 27.67
N PRO A 286 -5.16 14.23 28.58
CA PRO A 286 -6.47 14.85 28.41
C PRO A 286 -6.54 15.66 27.11
N SER A 287 -7.60 15.43 26.33
CA SER A 287 -7.83 16.05 25.03
C SER A 287 -9.24 16.65 25.00
N THR A 288 -9.38 17.92 24.64
CA THR A 288 -10.68 18.61 24.65
C THR A 288 -11.56 18.15 23.49
N VAL A 289 -12.67 17.49 23.80
CA VAL A 289 -13.72 17.10 22.84
C VAL A 289 -14.86 18.12 22.86
N THR A 290 -15.38 18.45 21.68
CA THR A 290 -16.46 19.43 21.50
C THR A 290 -17.60 18.82 20.71
N ALA A 291 -18.83 19.04 21.17
CA ALA A 291 -20.04 18.74 20.42
C ALA A 291 -20.85 20.02 20.20
N ARG A 292 -21.46 20.14 19.02
CA ARG A 292 -22.43 21.19 18.70
C ARG A 292 -23.79 20.56 18.40
N VAL A 293 -24.80 21.07 19.09
CA VAL A 293 -26.21 20.70 18.97
C VAL A 293 -26.94 21.79 18.18
N ASN A 294 -27.76 21.38 17.22
CA ASN A 294 -28.64 22.25 16.46
C ASN A 294 -30.10 21.79 16.61
N PRO A 295 -31.07 22.67 16.95
CA PRO A 295 -30.91 24.11 17.17
C PRO A 295 -30.21 24.43 18.52
N PRO A 296 -29.59 25.61 18.67
CA PRO A 296 -28.71 25.91 19.81
C PRO A 296 -29.44 26.14 21.15
N ASP A 297 -30.75 26.32 21.14
CA ASP A 297 -31.64 26.41 22.30
C ASP A 297 -32.05 25.03 22.86
N ALA A 298 -31.66 23.93 22.19
CA ALA A 298 -31.87 22.57 22.65
C ALA A 298 -30.96 22.23 23.85
N ALA A 299 -31.33 22.74 25.03
CA ALA A 299 -30.65 22.47 26.30
C ALA A 299 -30.71 20.97 26.67
N GLY A 300 -29.64 20.46 27.27
CA GLY A 300 -29.51 19.05 27.66
C GLY A 300 -28.07 18.68 28.02
N THR A 301 -27.74 17.41 27.89
CA THR A 301 -26.40 16.87 28.15
C THR A 301 -25.86 16.10 26.96
N VAL A 302 -24.56 16.24 26.68
CA VAL A 302 -23.84 15.38 25.73
C VAL A 302 -22.92 14.43 26.51
N ARG A 303 -23.08 13.14 26.26
CA ARG A 303 -22.12 12.10 26.66
C ARG A 303 -21.13 11.87 25.53
N PHE A 304 -19.84 11.90 25.85
CA PHE A 304 -18.73 11.51 24.98
C PHE A 304 -18.17 10.18 25.49
N SER A 305 -17.93 9.22 24.59
CA SER A 305 -17.50 7.87 24.96
C SER A 305 -16.54 7.28 23.91
N SER A 306 -15.46 6.65 24.37
CA SER A 306 -14.49 5.95 23.53
C SER A 306 -13.90 4.76 24.30
N GLY A 307 -14.19 3.54 23.82
CA GLY A 307 -14.03 2.33 24.62
C GLY A 307 -14.79 2.44 25.95
N ASP A 308 -14.14 2.04 27.04
CA ASP A 308 -14.68 2.16 28.40
C ASP A 308 -14.62 3.60 28.97
N THR A 309 -13.91 4.52 28.31
CA THR A 309 -13.75 5.89 28.82
C THR A 309 -14.95 6.75 28.42
N THR A 310 -15.65 7.32 29.41
CA THR A 310 -16.84 8.15 29.20
C THR A 310 -16.77 9.44 30.03
N VAL A 311 -17.22 10.55 29.46
CA VAL A 311 -17.37 11.86 30.13
C VAL A 311 -18.65 12.55 29.66
N GLU A 312 -19.24 13.41 30.49
CA GLU A 312 -20.47 14.14 30.18
C GLU A 312 -20.28 15.66 30.33
N ALA A 313 -20.98 16.44 29.52
CA ALA A 313 -21.03 17.90 29.62
C ALA A 313 -22.43 18.44 29.32
N THR A 314 -22.80 19.54 29.97
CA THR A 314 -24.04 20.27 29.70
C THR A 314 -23.92 21.08 28.41
N VAL A 315 -25.01 21.14 27.63
CA VAL A 315 -25.12 22.01 26.45
C VAL A 315 -25.43 23.43 26.91
N ASN A 316 -24.55 24.37 26.54
CA ASN A 316 -24.71 25.81 26.73
C ASN A 316 -24.53 26.47 25.35
N ASP A 317 -25.48 27.32 24.93
CA ASP A 317 -25.50 27.97 23.62
C ASP A 317 -25.15 27.02 22.45
N GLY A 318 -25.90 25.92 22.35
CA GLY A 318 -25.71 24.86 21.35
C GLY A 318 -24.37 24.12 21.42
N THR A 319 -23.56 24.28 22.47
CA THR A 319 -22.21 23.72 22.55
C THR A 319 -21.98 22.98 23.87
N ALA A 320 -21.36 21.80 23.81
CA ALA A 320 -20.89 21.05 24.97
C ALA A 320 -19.40 20.71 24.81
N THR A 321 -18.61 20.89 25.86
CA THR A 321 -17.16 20.64 25.86
C THR A 321 -16.74 19.82 27.08
N ALA A 322 -15.82 18.89 26.90
CA ALA A 322 -15.28 18.04 27.96
C ALA A 322 -13.81 17.70 27.68
N GLU A 323 -13.06 17.25 28.69
CA GLU A 323 -11.79 16.58 28.49
C GLU A 323 -11.98 15.07 28.48
N LEU A 324 -11.45 14.40 27.46
CA LEU A 324 -11.44 12.94 27.33
C LEU A 324 -9.99 12.46 27.21
N THR A 325 -9.63 11.39 27.91
CA THR A 325 -8.29 10.81 27.88
C THR A 325 -8.32 9.45 27.19
N PHE A 326 -7.66 9.32 26.05
CA PHE A 326 -7.60 8.06 25.31
C PHE A 326 -6.51 7.15 25.89
N PRO A 327 -6.80 5.89 26.27
CA PRO A 327 -5.87 5.07 27.05
C PRO A 327 -4.74 4.41 26.23
N SER A 328 -4.84 4.37 24.91
CA SER A 328 -3.88 3.68 24.02
C SER A 328 -3.66 4.42 22.70
N ILE A 329 -2.59 4.06 21.99
CA ILE A 329 -2.23 4.60 20.66
C ILE A 329 -3.13 3.96 19.60
N GLY A 330 -3.50 4.72 18.56
CA GLY A 330 -4.20 4.20 17.37
C GLY A 330 -5.41 5.02 16.93
N VAL A 331 -6.24 4.44 16.06
CA VAL A 331 -7.55 5.02 15.70
C VAL A 331 -8.56 4.62 16.76
N HIS A 332 -9.14 5.61 17.45
CA HIS A 332 -10.21 5.42 18.43
C HIS A 332 -11.54 5.88 17.88
N GLU A 333 -12.61 5.13 18.14
CA GLU A 333 -13.97 5.54 17.82
C GLU A 333 -14.54 6.40 18.96
N LEU A 334 -14.93 7.64 18.66
CA LEU A 334 -15.58 8.56 19.58
C LEU A 334 -17.07 8.60 19.27
N ARG A 335 -17.86 7.90 20.10
CA ARG A 335 -19.32 7.94 20.09
C ARG A 335 -19.80 9.08 20.97
N THR A 336 -20.76 9.86 20.48
CA THR A 336 -21.45 10.88 21.28
C THR A 336 -22.96 10.72 21.21
N ALA A 337 -23.63 11.06 22.31
CA ALA A 337 -25.08 11.05 22.42
C ALA A 337 -25.56 12.31 23.14
N PHE A 338 -26.48 13.04 22.53
CA PHE A 338 -27.18 14.16 23.12
C PHE A 338 -28.52 13.70 23.72
N THR A 339 -28.72 14.02 24.99
CA THR A 339 -29.98 13.80 25.72
C THR A 339 -30.60 15.15 26.06
N PRO A 340 -31.74 15.54 25.44
CA PRO A 340 -32.39 16.82 25.67
C PRO A 340 -33.06 16.88 27.05
N ALA A 341 -33.01 18.04 27.69
CA ALA A 341 -33.71 18.32 28.95
C ALA A 341 -35.24 18.41 28.81
N LYS A 342 -35.73 18.57 27.58
CA LYS A 342 -37.16 18.61 27.23
C LYS A 342 -37.45 17.67 26.05
N ALA A 343 -37.57 16.37 26.33
CA ALA A 343 -37.77 15.33 25.32
C ALA A 343 -39.10 15.45 24.52
N HIS A 344 -40.05 16.27 24.98
CA HIS A 344 -41.28 16.60 24.23
C HIS A 344 -41.11 17.77 23.23
N LEU A 345 -39.99 18.52 23.28
CA LEU A 345 -39.66 19.57 22.30
C LEU A 345 -38.55 19.15 21.33
N PHE A 346 -37.59 18.35 21.81
CA PHE A 346 -36.40 17.98 21.04
C PHE A 346 -36.17 16.47 21.08
N ALA A 347 -35.85 15.88 19.93
CA ALA A 347 -35.46 14.48 19.83
C ALA A 347 -33.99 14.27 20.28
N PRO A 348 -33.63 13.14 20.91
CA PRO A 348 -32.24 12.78 21.17
C PRO A 348 -31.50 12.47 19.87
N SER A 349 -30.20 12.73 19.82
CA SER A 349 -29.38 12.51 18.63
C SER A 349 -28.02 11.93 18.98
N THR A 350 -27.42 11.22 18.02
CA THR A 350 -26.13 10.54 18.18
C THR A 350 -25.20 10.86 17.03
N SER A 351 -23.90 10.91 17.31
CA SER A 351 -22.87 11.12 16.32
C SER A 351 -21.69 10.19 16.59
N THR A 352 -20.85 9.95 15.58
CA THR A 352 -19.65 9.10 15.73
C THR A 352 -18.57 9.61 14.80
N THR A 353 -17.36 9.77 15.33
CA THR A 353 -16.17 10.17 14.58
C THR A 353 -15.00 9.29 14.97
N GLN A 354 -13.95 9.26 14.14
CA GLN A 354 -12.67 8.66 14.50
C GLN A 354 -11.71 9.73 15.00
N VAL A 355 -10.87 9.36 15.98
CA VAL A 355 -9.82 10.20 16.57
C VAL A 355 -8.50 9.47 16.41
N GLN A 356 -7.52 10.11 15.79
CA GLN A 356 -6.16 9.59 15.72
C GLN A 356 -5.45 9.93 17.04
N VAL A 357 -5.02 8.89 17.76
CA VAL A 357 -4.29 9.02 19.03
C VAL A 357 -2.83 8.66 18.79
N ALA A 358 -1.95 9.66 18.89
CA ALA A 358 -0.51 9.51 18.78
C ALA A 358 0.10 8.92 20.07
N GLY A 359 1.24 8.24 19.92
CA GLY A 359 2.07 7.85 21.06
C GLY A 359 2.92 9.03 21.55
N ARG A 360 3.24 9.03 22.84
CA ARG A 360 4.19 9.98 23.44
C ARG A 360 5.59 9.80 22.87
N ASP A 361 6.38 10.87 22.86
CA ASP A 361 7.83 10.76 22.61
C ASP A 361 8.47 9.79 23.62
N SER A 362 9.09 8.74 23.09
CA SER A 362 9.80 7.71 23.87
C SER A 362 11.16 8.18 24.40
N GLN A 363 11.62 9.37 24.02
CA GLN A 363 12.94 9.93 24.36
C GLN A 363 14.07 8.99 23.94
N PHE A 364 13.90 8.33 22.78
CA PHE A 364 14.77 7.26 22.33
C PHE A 364 16.16 7.77 21.90
N ALA A 365 17.18 7.29 22.61
CA ALA A 365 18.58 7.58 22.36
C ALA A 365 19.40 6.29 22.30
N VAL A 366 20.48 6.33 21.54
CA VAL A 366 21.42 5.22 21.30
C VAL A 366 22.82 5.69 21.66
N THR A 367 23.67 4.77 22.12
CA THR A 367 25.09 5.03 22.38
C THR A 367 25.91 3.83 21.92
N ALA A 368 26.90 4.10 21.07
CA ALA A 368 27.87 3.14 20.56
C ALA A 368 29.26 3.81 20.52
N PRO A 369 30.35 3.04 20.40
CA PRO A 369 31.69 3.58 20.13
C PRO A 369 31.80 4.09 18.69
N ASP A 370 32.61 5.13 18.47
CA ASP A 370 32.83 5.72 17.13
C ASP A 370 33.56 4.77 16.16
N THR A 371 34.30 3.80 16.70
CA THR A 371 35.13 2.84 15.94
C THR A 371 35.01 1.43 16.51
N ALA A 372 35.20 0.43 15.65
CA ALA A 372 35.35 -0.98 16.01
C ALA A 372 36.32 -1.68 15.05
N ARG A 373 36.84 -2.87 15.40
CA ARG A 373 37.66 -3.69 14.49
C ARG A 373 36.78 -4.69 13.74
N ALA A 374 37.06 -4.92 12.47
CA ALA A 374 36.50 -6.02 11.71
C ALA A 374 36.67 -7.37 12.46
N ASP A 375 35.75 -8.30 12.20
CA ASP A 375 35.74 -9.66 12.78
C ASP A 375 35.66 -9.71 14.33
N SER A 376 35.27 -8.60 14.98
CA SER A 376 35.17 -8.48 16.45
C SER A 376 33.73 -8.29 16.93
N THR A 377 33.53 -7.92 18.20
CA THR A 377 32.21 -7.60 18.77
C THR A 377 32.18 -6.26 19.46
N VAL A 378 31.15 -5.45 19.21
CA VAL A 378 30.97 -4.12 19.79
C VAL A 378 29.76 -4.06 20.74
N ALA A 379 29.91 -3.37 21.87
CA ALA A 379 28.84 -3.20 22.84
C ALA A 379 28.05 -1.90 22.58
N VAL A 380 26.74 -2.02 22.41
CA VAL A 380 25.82 -0.90 22.13
C VAL A 380 24.77 -0.77 23.23
N ARG A 381 24.24 0.44 23.42
CA ARG A 381 23.21 0.74 24.42
C ARG A 381 22.08 1.57 23.82
N ALA A 382 20.88 1.40 24.35
CA ALA A 382 19.77 2.29 24.06
C ALA A 382 18.98 2.64 25.32
N THR A 383 18.38 3.83 25.32
CA THR A 383 17.57 4.36 26.42
C THR A 383 16.30 5.00 25.90
N THR A 384 15.23 4.85 26.66
CA THR A 384 13.91 5.48 26.48
C THR A 384 13.46 6.09 27.81
N ASN A 385 12.27 6.69 27.83
CA ASN A 385 11.57 7.04 29.07
C ASN A 385 11.46 5.81 30.00
N ALA A 386 11.63 6.00 31.30
CA ALA A 386 11.73 4.90 32.27
C ALA A 386 10.48 4.01 32.34
N THR A 387 9.30 4.52 31.97
CA THR A 387 8.03 3.76 31.93
C THR A 387 7.71 3.17 30.55
N ALA A 388 8.58 3.33 29.55
CA ALA A 388 8.38 2.76 28.23
C ALA A 388 8.68 1.24 28.23
N THR A 389 7.67 0.44 27.88
CA THR A 389 7.74 -1.02 27.76
C THR A 389 7.84 -1.43 26.29
N GLY A 390 8.70 -2.40 25.99
CA GLY A 390 8.93 -2.88 24.62
C GLY A 390 10.29 -3.55 24.45
N THR A 391 10.73 -3.64 23.19
CA THR A 391 12.03 -4.18 22.80
C THR A 391 12.80 -3.14 21.96
N VAL A 392 14.13 -3.27 21.92
CA VAL A 392 14.97 -2.57 20.94
C VAL A 392 15.66 -3.63 20.09
N THR A 393 15.53 -3.47 18.77
CA THR A 393 16.28 -4.27 17.78
C THR A 393 17.45 -3.44 17.29
N PHE A 394 18.67 -3.99 17.36
CA PHE A 394 19.89 -3.37 16.85
C PHE A 394 20.41 -4.14 15.63
N ARG A 395 20.89 -3.44 14.60
CA ARG A 395 21.56 -4.02 13.42
C ARG A 395 22.76 -3.15 13.03
N LEU A 396 23.93 -3.75 12.80
CA LEU A 396 25.15 -3.04 12.41
C LEU A 396 25.55 -3.40 10.97
N GLY A 397 25.42 -2.45 10.04
CA GLY A 397 25.56 -2.72 8.61
C GLY A 397 24.61 -3.84 8.19
N ASP A 398 25.14 -4.86 7.51
CA ASP A 398 24.36 -5.99 7.04
C ASP A 398 24.24 -7.20 7.98
N SER A 399 24.75 -7.11 9.21
CA SER A 399 24.64 -8.17 10.23
C SER A 399 23.19 -8.58 10.57
N ASP A 400 23.05 -9.76 11.19
CA ASP A 400 21.77 -10.22 11.74
C ASP A 400 21.29 -9.30 12.89
N PRO A 401 19.99 -8.98 12.95
CA PRO A 401 19.45 -8.08 13.97
C PRO A 401 19.35 -8.73 15.35
N VAL A 402 19.87 -8.05 16.38
CA VAL A 402 19.81 -8.49 17.79
C VAL A 402 18.70 -7.73 18.51
N THR A 403 17.64 -8.41 18.91
CA THR A 403 16.51 -7.84 19.66
C THR A 403 16.63 -8.12 21.16
N VAL A 404 16.51 -7.08 21.98
CA VAL A 404 16.64 -7.16 23.45
C VAL A 404 15.48 -6.40 24.13
N PRO A 405 14.83 -6.93 25.18
CA PRO A 405 13.80 -6.19 25.92
C PRO A 405 14.36 -4.96 26.64
N LEU A 406 13.49 -3.96 26.86
CA LEU A 406 13.76 -2.84 27.76
C LEU A 406 13.57 -3.26 29.23
N ASN A 407 14.44 -2.75 30.10
CA ASN A 407 14.33 -2.82 31.54
C ASN A 407 14.47 -1.40 32.12
N ASN A 408 13.39 -0.86 32.71
CA ASN A 408 13.33 0.51 33.25
C ASN A 408 13.85 1.58 32.25
N GLY A 409 13.35 1.53 31.01
CA GLY A 409 13.73 2.43 29.91
C GLY A 409 15.16 2.27 29.41
N ARG A 410 15.82 1.12 29.62
CA ARG A 410 17.21 0.88 29.20
C ARG A 410 17.42 -0.52 28.65
N THR A 411 18.34 -0.66 27.70
CA THR A 411 18.83 -1.98 27.25
C THR A 411 20.22 -1.88 26.62
N SER A 412 20.87 -3.03 26.40
CA SER A 412 22.20 -3.12 25.82
C SER A 412 22.41 -4.45 25.10
N ALA A 413 23.11 -4.42 23.98
CA ALA A 413 23.46 -5.59 23.17
C ALA A 413 24.97 -5.65 22.91
N SER A 414 25.46 -6.83 22.54
CA SER A 414 26.77 -7.01 21.91
C SER A 414 26.53 -7.49 20.49
N LEU A 415 27.08 -6.79 19.50
CA LEU A 415 26.87 -7.06 18.08
C LEU A 415 28.16 -7.55 17.43
N PRO A 416 28.11 -8.49 16.47
CA PRO A 416 29.25 -8.78 15.61
C PRO A 416 29.55 -7.58 14.71
N VAL A 417 30.83 -7.32 14.46
CA VAL A 417 31.31 -6.26 13.56
C VAL A 417 31.59 -6.88 12.18
N PRO A 418 31.13 -6.29 11.07
CA PRO A 418 31.41 -6.80 9.72
C PRO A 418 32.89 -6.99 9.42
N SER A 419 33.23 -7.94 8.57
CA SER A 419 34.61 -8.18 8.08
C SER A 419 35.10 -7.08 7.13
N THR A 420 34.19 -6.36 6.48
CA THR A 420 34.49 -5.31 5.50
C THR A 420 34.86 -4.00 6.22
N PRO A 421 36.06 -3.43 5.98
CA PRO A 421 36.44 -2.13 6.55
C PRO A 421 35.66 -0.97 5.92
N GLY A 422 35.39 0.08 6.70
CA GLY A 422 34.64 1.27 6.27
C GLY A 422 33.54 1.68 7.24
N ALA A 423 32.67 2.60 6.83
CA ALA A 423 31.51 3.01 7.61
C ALA A 423 30.45 1.88 7.68
N ALA A 424 29.99 1.56 8.88
CA ALA A 424 28.86 0.66 9.11
C ALA A 424 27.76 1.38 9.90
N GLU A 425 26.55 1.49 9.33
CA GLU A 425 25.40 2.10 10.00
C GLU A 425 24.86 1.17 11.10
N LEU A 426 24.92 1.62 12.35
CA LEU A 426 24.15 1.06 13.44
C LEU A 426 22.72 1.63 13.38
N THR A 427 21.78 0.83 12.92
CA THR A 427 20.35 1.10 13.12
C THR A 427 19.89 0.46 14.43
N ALA A 428 19.16 1.22 15.25
CA ALA A 428 18.41 0.70 16.38
C ALA A 428 16.96 1.18 16.31
N THR A 429 16.03 0.25 16.49
CA THR A 429 14.58 0.50 16.39
C THR A 429 13.89 0.05 17.67
N TYR A 430 13.27 0.99 18.40
CA TYR A 430 12.42 0.73 19.54
C TYR A 430 11.01 0.33 19.08
N ALA A 431 10.62 -0.90 19.38
CA ALA A 431 9.28 -1.41 19.19
C ALA A 431 8.53 -1.41 20.55
N PRO A 432 7.47 -0.59 20.72
CA PRO A 432 6.67 -0.58 21.94
C PRO A 432 5.93 -1.91 22.13
N ALA A 433 5.76 -2.31 23.39
CA ALA A 433 4.87 -3.39 23.76
C ALA A 433 3.39 -2.98 23.59
N GLU A 434 2.50 -3.97 23.48
CA GLU A 434 1.06 -3.76 23.55
C GLU A 434 0.68 -3.01 24.85
N GLY A 435 -0.21 -2.02 24.75
CA GLY A 435 -0.58 -1.15 25.87
C GLY A 435 0.43 -0.05 26.24
N SER A 436 1.60 0.03 25.58
CA SER A 436 2.56 1.13 25.81
C SER A 436 1.99 2.48 25.33
N LEU A 437 2.21 3.54 26.11
CA LEU A 437 1.78 4.90 25.78
C LEU A 437 2.74 5.64 24.82
N PHE A 438 3.88 5.03 24.48
CA PHE A 438 4.98 5.67 23.77
C PHE A 438 5.07 5.21 22.31
N ALA A 439 5.30 6.15 21.40
CA ALA A 439 5.52 5.86 19.99
C ALA A 439 6.83 5.07 19.78
N GLY A 440 6.80 4.13 18.84
CA GLY A 440 8.02 3.51 18.32
C GLY A 440 8.93 4.55 17.69
N ALA A 441 10.24 4.30 17.77
CA ALA A 441 11.25 5.26 17.35
C ALA A 441 12.46 4.55 16.76
N GLU A 442 13.15 5.22 15.85
CA GLU A 442 14.38 4.72 15.23
C GLU A 442 15.51 5.74 15.39
N LYS A 443 16.72 5.23 15.59
CA LYS A 443 17.95 6.01 15.59
C LYS A 443 18.99 5.27 14.77
N ARG A 444 19.71 6.04 13.96
CA ARG A 444 20.86 5.56 13.20
C ARG A 444 22.09 6.37 13.58
N THR A 445 23.22 5.71 13.63
CA THR A 445 24.54 6.27 13.92
C THR A 445 25.59 5.43 13.22
N GLU A 446 26.79 5.95 13.04
CA GLU A 446 27.83 5.29 12.24
C GLU A 446 28.94 4.77 13.17
N ILE A 447 29.41 3.55 12.90
CA ILE A 447 30.62 3.00 13.52
C ILE A 447 31.63 2.79 12.40
N THR A 448 32.82 3.37 12.52
CA THR A 448 33.92 3.12 11.57
C THR A 448 34.55 1.76 11.86
N VAL A 449 34.42 0.82 10.93
CA VAL A 449 35.07 -0.49 10.97
C VAL A 449 36.50 -0.37 10.45
N SER A 450 37.46 -0.49 11.37
CA SER A 450 38.89 -0.62 11.06
C SER A 450 39.23 -2.04 10.59
N SER A 451 40.21 -2.18 9.71
CA SER A 451 40.52 -3.44 9.04
C SER A 451 41.18 -4.49 9.95
N THR A 452 40.91 -5.76 9.65
CA THR A 452 41.76 -6.85 10.11
C THR A 452 43.01 -6.86 9.22
N SER A 453 44.11 -6.33 9.75
CA SER A 453 45.33 -6.04 9.00
C SER A 453 46.29 -7.25 8.95
N TYR A 454 46.85 -7.51 7.77
CA TYR A 454 47.74 -8.64 7.44
C TYR A 454 48.93 -8.14 6.59
N THR A 455 50.07 -8.82 6.66
CA THR A 455 51.20 -8.62 5.74
C THR A 455 50.90 -9.31 4.41
N VAL A 456 51.14 -8.65 3.28
CA VAL A 456 51.06 -9.26 1.94
C VAL A 456 52.48 -9.48 1.39
N LEU A 457 52.70 -10.58 0.68
CA LEU A 457 53.94 -10.93 -0.01
C LEU A 457 53.64 -11.06 -1.51
N THR A 458 54.46 -10.46 -2.36
CA THR A 458 54.45 -10.60 -3.82
C THR A 458 55.83 -11.03 -4.33
N LEU A 459 55.86 -11.79 -5.44
CA LEU A 459 57.10 -12.16 -6.13
C LEU A 459 57.15 -11.58 -7.54
N GLU A 460 58.19 -10.80 -7.83
CA GLU A 460 58.54 -10.36 -9.18
C GLU A 460 59.79 -11.09 -9.68
N GLY A 461 59.79 -11.47 -10.95
CA GLY A 461 60.91 -12.12 -11.63
C GLY A 461 60.96 -11.70 -13.10
N PRO A 462 61.96 -12.18 -13.88
CA PRO A 462 62.07 -11.86 -15.30
C PRO A 462 60.81 -12.26 -16.07
N GLN A 463 60.26 -11.31 -16.83
CA GLN A 463 59.04 -11.49 -17.63
C GLN A 463 59.33 -12.16 -19.00
N ASP A 464 60.54 -11.96 -19.53
CA ASP A 464 61.03 -12.60 -20.75
C ASP A 464 61.63 -13.99 -20.47
N THR A 465 61.69 -14.83 -21.51
CA THR A 465 62.39 -16.13 -21.43
C THR A 465 63.90 -15.93 -21.36
N VAL A 466 64.52 -16.46 -20.29
CA VAL A 466 65.96 -16.35 -20.04
C VAL A 466 66.74 -17.50 -20.69
N ARG A 467 68.07 -17.39 -20.74
CA ARG A 467 68.93 -18.46 -21.27
C ARG A 467 69.19 -19.51 -20.19
N PRO A 468 69.24 -20.82 -20.52
CA PRO A 468 69.90 -21.79 -19.66
C PRO A 468 71.36 -21.35 -19.39
N GLY A 469 71.77 -21.36 -18.13
CA GLY A 469 73.07 -20.86 -17.66
C GLY A 469 73.13 -19.36 -17.31
N GLU A 470 72.03 -18.61 -17.48
CA GLU A 470 71.93 -17.19 -17.08
C GLU A 470 71.50 -17.06 -15.60
N GLU A 471 72.11 -16.14 -14.85
CA GLU A 471 71.67 -15.84 -13.48
C GLU A 471 70.46 -14.92 -13.50
N VAL A 472 69.36 -15.37 -12.90
CA VAL A 472 68.13 -14.60 -12.72
C VAL A 472 68.00 -14.12 -11.29
N THR A 473 67.39 -12.95 -11.11
CA THR A 473 66.95 -12.45 -9.79
C THR A 473 65.44 -12.56 -9.67
N VAL A 474 64.97 -13.01 -8.51
CA VAL A 474 63.57 -12.92 -8.08
C VAL A 474 63.53 -12.06 -6.83
N THR A 475 62.62 -11.09 -6.83
CA THR A 475 62.40 -10.12 -5.76
C THR A 475 61.11 -10.46 -5.03
N ALA A 476 61.22 -10.64 -3.71
CA ALA A 476 60.08 -10.65 -2.80
C ALA A 476 59.84 -9.24 -2.28
N GLU A 477 58.64 -8.70 -2.50
CA GLU A 477 58.19 -7.45 -1.91
C GLU A 477 57.13 -7.74 -0.84
N LEU A 478 57.19 -6.99 0.26
CA LEU A 478 56.26 -7.11 1.38
C LEU A 478 55.51 -5.78 1.56
N GLN A 479 54.18 -5.86 1.64
CA GLN A 479 53.36 -4.77 2.16
C GLN A 479 53.11 -5.04 3.65
N PRO A 480 53.67 -4.23 4.57
CA PRO A 480 53.46 -4.41 6.01
C PRO A 480 51.99 -4.29 6.42
N VAL A 481 51.66 -4.90 7.55
CA VAL A 481 50.40 -4.73 8.29
C VAL A 481 50.06 -3.24 8.44
N VAL A 482 48.79 -2.86 8.22
CA VAL A 482 48.31 -1.47 8.41
C VAL A 482 48.69 -0.96 9.81
N ASP A 483 49.10 0.30 9.88
CA ASP A 483 49.70 0.98 11.05
C ASP A 483 51.12 0.50 11.45
N THR A 484 51.79 -0.28 10.58
CA THR A 484 53.24 -0.56 10.64
C THR A 484 53.95 -0.07 9.38
N THR A 485 55.24 0.25 9.48
CA THR A 485 56.06 0.75 8.36
C THR A 485 57.08 -0.26 7.83
N ALA A 486 57.36 -1.34 8.59
CA ALA A 486 58.38 -2.34 8.29
C ALA A 486 57.87 -3.76 8.54
N ALA A 487 58.12 -4.67 7.60
CA ALA A 487 57.81 -6.09 7.66
C ALA A 487 59.03 -6.92 8.12
N ASP A 488 59.57 -6.59 9.29
CA ASP A 488 60.79 -7.21 9.83
C ASP A 488 60.65 -8.74 9.94
N GLY A 489 61.61 -9.48 9.39
CA GLY A 489 61.56 -10.94 9.33
C GLY A 489 62.49 -11.55 8.27
N THR A 490 62.13 -12.71 7.76
CA THR A 490 62.88 -13.43 6.72
C THR A 490 61.94 -13.98 5.64
N VAL A 491 62.43 -14.10 4.41
CA VAL A 491 61.76 -14.82 3.32
C VAL A 491 62.53 -16.09 3.01
N VAL A 492 61.83 -17.22 2.99
CA VAL A 492 62.36 -18.52 2.58
C VAL A 492 61.93 -18.78 1.15
N PHE A 493 62.87 -18.69 0.21
CA PHE A 493 62.69 -19.02 -1.20
C PHE A 493 62.95 -20.51 -1.45
N ASN A 494 62.23 -21.12 -2.38
CA ASN A 494 62.56 -22.42 -2.96
C ASN A 494 62.36 -22.39 -4.49
N ALA A 495 63.41 -22.75 -5.22
CA ALA A 495 63.42 -22.90 -6.68
C ALA A 495 64.19 -24.17 -7.05
N ASP A 496 63.62 -24.99 -7.93
CA ASP A 496 64.21 -26.28 -8.38
C ASP A 496 64.70 -27.19 -7.24
N GLY A 497 63.99 -27.19 -6.11
CA GLY A 497 64.34 -27.94 -4.90
C GLY A 497 65.43 -27.30 -4.02
N ARG A 498 66.14 -26.27 -4.51
CA ARG A 498 67.09 -25.48 -3.72
C ARG A 498 66.33 -24.49 -2.84
N THR A 499 66.50 -24.59 -1.52
CA THR A 499 65.92 -23.65 -0.53
C THR A 499 66.97 -22.64 -0.06
N VAL A 500 66.61 -21.36 0.04
CA VAL A 500 67.46 -20.28 0.57
C VAL A 500 66.63 -19.36 1.47
N THR A 501 67.18 -18.95 2.63
CA THR A 501 66.55 -17.97 3.52
C THR A 501 67.29 -16.64 3.43
N VAL A 502 66.53 -15.55 3.24
CA VAL A 502 67.03 -14.19 3.03
C VAL A 502 66.37 -13.27 4.08
N PRO A 503 67.10 -12.38 4.77
CA PRO A 503 66.49 -11.38 5.64
C PRO A 503 65.72 -10.33 4.83
N VAL A 504 64.65 -9.79 5.40
CA VAL A 504 63.97 -8.63 4.81
C VAL A 504 64.79 -7.37 5.07
N THR A 505 64.88 -6.48 4.09
CA THR A 505 65.50 -5.15 4.20
C THR A 505 64.69 -4.18 3.34
N ASP A 506 64.29 -3.04 3.90
CA ASP A 506 63.42 -2.04 3.25
C ASP A 506 62.12 -2.63 2.66
N ASN A 507 61.55 -3.63 3.36
CA ASN A 507 60.39 -4.44 2.93
C ASN A 507 60.62 -5.34 1.70
N THR A 508 61.87 -5.55 1.30
CA THR A 508 62.27 -6.39 0.16
C THR A 508 63.18 -7.54 0.61
N ALA A 509 63.17 -8.65 -0.11
CA ALA A 509 64.21 -9.69 -0.05
C ALA A 509 64.49 -10.22 -1.47
N THR A 510 65.76 -10.43 -1.83
CA THR A 510 66.14 -10.88 -3.18
C THR A 510 66.84 -12.23 -3.18
N PHE A 511 66.58 -13.03 -4.20
CA PHE A 511 67.15 -14.36 -4.39
C PHE A 511 67.60 -14.54 -5.84
N THR A 512 68.81 -15.08 -6.04
CA THR A 512 69.31 -15.44 -7.37
C THR A 512 69.46 -16.94 -7.56
N PHE A 513 69.22 -17.41 -8.78
CA PHE A 513 69.53 -18.76 -9.21
C PHE A 513 69.85 -18.81 -10.71
N VAL A 514 70.36 -19.95 -11.16
CA VAL A 514 70.69 -20.20 -12.57
C VAL A 514 69.86 -21.40 -13.04
N PRO A 515 68.93 -21.24 -14.01
CA PRO A 515 68.27 -22.36 -14.66
C PRO A 515 69.29 -23.15 -15.49
N ASP A 516 69.52 -24.42 -15.19
CA ASP A 516 70.58 -25.23 -15.84
C ASP A 516 70.16 -25.91 -17.15
N ARG A 517 68.87 -25.82 -17.50
CA ARG A 517 68.23 -26.51 -18.63
C ARG A 517 67.04 -25.71 -19.15
N GLU A 518 66.56 -26.05 -20.35
CA GLU A 518 65.30 -25.50 -20.86
C GLU A 518 64.11 -26.00 -20.02
N GLY A 519 63.12 -25.14 -19.78
CA GLY A 519 61.92 -25.49 -19.04
C GLY A 519 61.31 -24.34 -18.25
N SER A 520 60.38 -24.70 -17.37
CA SER A 520 59.66 -23.77 -16.49
C SER A 520 59.98 -24.09 -15.04
N PHE A 521 60.40 -23.07 -14.30
CA PHE A 521 60.93 -23.17 -12.94
C PHE A 521 60.04 -22.35 -12.00
N THR A 522 59.19 -23.04 -11.25
CA THR A 522 58.40 -22.41 -10.19
C THR A 522 59.33 -21.98 -9.06
N VAL A 523 59.22 -20.71 -8.67
CA VAL A 523 59.91 -20.11 -7.53
C VAL A 523 58.86 -19.79 -6.49
N SER A 524 58.92 -20.47 -5.35
CA SER A 524 58.02 -20.27 -4.22
C SER A 524 58.71 -19.48 -3.12
N ALA A 525 57.96 -18.67 -2.38
CA ALA A 525 58.48 -17.90 -1.25
C ALA A 525 57.51 -17.90 -0.06
N ARG A 526 58.08 -17.97 1.14
CA ARG A 526 57.36 -17.87 2.41
C ARG A 526 58.00 -16.83 3.33
N TYR A 527 57.25 -15.80 3.67
CA TYR A 527 57.60 -14.85 4.71
C TYR A 527 57.37 -15.43 6.11
N ILE A 528 58.35 -15.23 6.98
CA ILE A 528 58.34 -15.58 8.40
C ILE A 528 58.64 -14.29 9.18
N PRO A 529 57.66 -13.69 9.88
CA PRO A 529 57.85 -12.44 10.59
C PRO A 529 58.72 -12.61 11.85
N ALA A 530 59.37 -11.52 12.26
CA ALA A 530 60.20 -11.48 13.47
C ALA A 530 59.36 -11.54 14.77
N ASP A 531 58.18 -10.92 14.78
CA ASP A 531 57.22 -10.97 15.89
C ASP A 531 55.75 -10.93 15.42
N ALA A 532 54.82 -10.71 16.35
CA ALA A 532 53.37 -10.75 16.12
C ALA A 532 52.75 -9.45 15.56
N SER A 533 53.53 -8.40 15.26
CA SER A 533 53.04 -7.20 14.56
C SER A 533 52.83 -7.44 13.07
N GLN A 534 53.34 -8.55 12.53
CA GLN A 534 53.25 -8.98 11.14
C GLN A 534 52.67 -10.40 11.06
N THR A 535 52.16 -10.80 9.90
CA THR A 535 51.56 -12.12 9.67
C THR A 535 52.33 -12.92 8.62
N PRO A 536 52.52 -14.25 8.78
CA PRO A 536 53.14 -15.08 7.74
C PRO A 536 52.39 -15.00 6.41
N ALA A 537 53.12 -14.95 5.30
CA ALA A 537 52.58 -14.85 3.95
C ALA A 537 53.35 -15.76 2.98
N THR A 538 52.74 -16.11 1.84
CA THR A 538 53.32 -16.99 0.82
C THR A 538 52.94 -16.50 -0.58
N ALA A 539 53.87 -16.56 -1.53
CA ALA A 539 53.63 -16.25 -2.94
C ALA A 539 54.55 -17.09 -3.83
N ASP A 540 54.06 -17.42 -5.03
CA ASP A 540 54.76 -18.20 -6.04
C ASP A 540 54.86 -17.40 -7.36
N THR A 541 55.93 -17.58 -8.10
CA THR A 541 56.12 -17.07 -9.47
C THR A 541 56.79 -18.12 -10.35
N THR A 542 56.98 -17.84 -11.64
CA THR A 542 57.55 -18.80 -12.61
C THR A 542 58.55 -18.12 -13.51
N VAL A 543 59.79 -18.64 -13.52
CA VAL A 543 60.82 -18.27 -14.50
C VAL A 543 60.80 -19.31 -15.62
N THR A 544 60.94 -18.87 -16.88
CA THR A 544 61.02 -19.77 -18.04
C THR A 544 62.35 -19.60 -18.74
N ALA A 545 63.02 -20.71 -19.06
CA ALA A 545 64.31 -20.72 -19.77
C ALA A 545 64.22 -21.51 -21.08
N GLY A 546 64.82 -21.01 -22.17
CA GLY A 546 64.77 -21.68 -23.48
C GLY A 546 65.51 -20.94 -24.60
N ALA A 547 65.82 -21.66 -25.68
CA ALA A 547 66.53 -21.14 -26.85
C ALA A 547 65.69 -20.16 -27.68
N THR A 548 66.35 -19.12 -28.22
CA THR A 548 65.73 -18.07 -29.03
C THR A 548 65.48 -18.52 -30.48
N SER A 549 64.33 -18.15 -31.04
CA SER A 549 64.04 -18.36 -32.47
C SER A 549 65.11 -17.72 -33.35
N THR A 550 65.43 -18.38 -34.47
CA THR A 550 66.62 -18.05 -35.26
C THR A 550 66.27 -17.84 -36.72
N SER A 551 66.88 -16.81 -37.30
CA SER A 551 66.65 -16.35 -38.68
C SER A 551 67.91 -16.52 -39.52
N LEU A 552 67.73 -16.76 -40.81
CA LEU A 552 68.80 -16.92 -41.79
C LEU A 552 68.70 -15.86 -42.88
N ALA A 553 69.84 -15.38 -43.37
CA ALA A 553 69.96 -14.59 -44.59
C ALA A 553 71.09 -15.12 -45.49
N LEU A 554 70.83 -15.13 -46.80
CA LEU A 554 71.76 -15.54 -47.86
C LEU A 554 72.19 -14.30 -48.66
N THR A 555 73.48 -14.18 -48.93
CA THR A 555 74.09 -13.10 -49.72
C THR A 555 74.76 -13.72 -50.95
N PRO A 556 74.25 -13.48 -52.17
CA PRO A 556 74.87 -13.99 -53.39
C PRO A 556 76.16 -13.24 -53.73
N PRO A 557 77.11 -13.88 -54.45
CA PRO A 557 78.23 -13.18 -55.07
C PRO A 557 77.75 -12.35 -56.28
N GLU A 558 78.62 -11.47 -56.80
CA GLU A 558 78.31 -10.52 -57.88
C GLU A 558 77.80 -11.16 -59.18
N ARG A 559 78.12 -12.45 -59.42
CA ARG A 559 77.66 -13.21 -60.58
C ARG A 559 77.56 -14.70 -60.24
N VAL A 560 76.54 -15.36 -60.77
CA VAL A 560 76.35 -16.81 -60.69
C VAL A 560 76.02 -17.30 -62.11
N ARG A 561 76.74 -18.32 -62.60
CA ARG A 561 76.55 -18.90 -63.94
C ARG A 561 76.26 -20.41 -63.88
N PRO A 562 75.68 -20.99 -64.93
CA PRO A 562 75.62 -22.44 -65.09
C PRO A 562 77.02 -23.07 -65.06
N PHE A 563 77.16 -24.18 -64.36
CA PHE A 563 78.36 -25.01 -64.22
C PHE A 563 79.60 -24.35 -63.58
N GLU A 564 79.49 -23.10 -63.12
CA GLU A 564 80.51 -22.39 -62.33
C GLU A 564 80.24 -22.56 -60.81
N GLU A 565 81.28 -22.65 -59.98
CA GLU A 565 81.13 -22.64 -58.52
C GLU A 565 81.07 -21.21 -57.99
N ALA A 566 79.97 -20.89 -57.30
CA ALA A 566 79.71 -19.60 -56.68
C ALA A 566 79.67 -19.77 -55.15
N THR A 567 80.43 -18.93 -54.43
CA THR A 567 80.43 -18.91 -52.96
C THR A 567 79.48 -17.84 -52.45
N PHE A 568 78.53 -18.24 -51.61
CA PHE A 568 77.52 -17.39 -51.00
C PHE A 568 77.87 -17.10 -49.54
N GLY A 569 77.65 -15.88 -49.09
CA GLY A 569 77.69 -15.55 -47.66
C GLY A 569 76.39 -15.97 -46.99
N VAL A 570 76.44 -16.54 -45.79
CA VAL A 570 75.26 -16.82 -44.97
C VAL A 570 75.44 -16.25 -43.58
N THR A 571 74.41 -15.59 -43.07
CA THR A 571 74.35 -15.07 -41.71
C THR A 571 73.18 -15.67 -40.94
N VAL A 572 73.40 -15.88 -39.65
CA VAL A 572 72.48 -16.44 -38.66
C VAL A 572 72.25 -15.38 -37.60
N SER A 573 70.99 -15.06 -37.30
CA SER A 573 70.62 -14.07 -36.29
C SER A 573 69.55 -14.63 -35.34
N PRO A 574 69.80 -14.68 -34.01
CA PRO A 574 71.01 -14.22 -33.32
C PRO A 574 72.26 -15.04 -33.71
N ALA A 575 73.44 -14.40 -33.58
CA ALA A 575 74.70 -15.01 -33.98
C ALA A 575 75.03 -16.23 -33.10
N ALA A 576 75.18 -17.40 -33.74
CA ALA A 576 75.41 -18.67 -33.06
C ALA A 576 76.30 -19.61 -33.89
N ASP A 577 76.98 -20.52 -33.20
CA ASP A 577 77.76 -21.59 -33.81
C ASP A 577 76.89 -22.81 -34.13
N GLY A 578 77.28 -23.58 -35.14
CA GLY A 578 76.57 -24.79 -35.54
C GLY A 578 76.94 -25.27 -36.94
N THR A 579 75.99 -25.90 -37.63
CA THR A 579 76.15 -26.40 -39.00
C THR A 579 75.05 -25.86 -39.92
N LEU A 580 75.42 -25.54 -41.15
CA LEU A 580 74.50 -25.09 -42.19
C LEU A 580 74.50 -26.10 -43.34
N THR A 581 73.35 -26.72 -43.60
CA THR A 581 73.11 -27.59 -44.75
C THR A 581 72.27 -26.86 -45.79
N ALA A 582 72.79 -26.72 -47.00
CA ALA A 582 72.06 -26.25 -48.17
C ALA A 582 71.58 -27.43 -49.02
N THR A 583 70.38 -27.33 -49.59
CA THR A 583 69.78 -28.34 -50.46
C THR A 583 69.27 -27.71 -51.76
N HIS A 584 69.72 -28.22 -52.91
CA HIS A 584 69.26 -27.84 -54.25
C HIS A 584 69.25 -29.08 -55.17
N GLY A 585 68.20 -29.27 -55.96
CA GLY A 585 68.12 -30.37 -56.95
C GLY A 585 68.32 -31.78 -56.38
N GLY A 586 68.02 -32.01 -55.09
CA GLY A 586 68.29 -33.28 -54.39
C GLY A 586 69.76 -33.50 -53.97
N ARG A 587 70.65 -32.53 -54.21
CA ARG A 587 72.04 -32.51 -53.73
C ARG A 587 72.12 -31.67 -52.45
N THR A 588 73.07 -32.01 -51.57
CA THR A 588 73.29 -31.29 -50.31
C THR A 588 74.74 -30.88 -50.13
N THR A 589 74.97 -29.65 -49.67
CA THR A 589 76.27 -29.12 -49.21
C THR A 589 76.15 -28.78 -47.73
N THR A 590 77.13 -29.13 -46.89
CA THR A 590 77.14 -28.73 -45.46
C THR A 590 78.44 -28.05 -45.10
N VAL A 591 78.34 -26.92 -44.38
CA VAL A 591 79.46 -26.10 -43.91
C VAL A 591 79.28 -25.74 -42.43
N PRO A 592 80.36 -25.50 -41.66
CA PRO A 592 80.24 -24.98 -40.30
C PRO A 592 79.75 -23.53 -40.32
N VAL A 593 79.06 -23.13 -39.25
CA VAL A 593 78.78 -21.73 -38.91
C VAL A 593 79.63 -21.36 -37.71
N THR A 594 80.30 -20.21 -37.78
CA THR A 594 81.11 -19.66 -36.67
C THR A 594 80.78 -18.19 -36.47
N ALA A 595 80.53 -17.80 -35.21
CA ALA A 595 80.03 -16.48 -34.81
C ALA A 595 78.80 -16.01 -35.63
N GLY A 596 77.90 -16.95 -35.97
CA GLY A 596 76.72 -16.66 -36.81
C GLY A 596 77.02 -16.43 -38.30
N THR A 597 78.21 -16.76 -38.80
CA THR A 597 78.59 -16.58 -40.21
C THR A 597 79.08 -17.87 -40.86
N ALA A 598 78.82 -18.04 -42.15
CA ALA A 598 79.32 -19.14 -42.97
C ALA A 598 79.55 -18.71 -44.44
N ALA A 599 80.44 -19.42 -45.13
CA ALA A 599 80.64 -19.33 -46.57
C ALA A 599 80.22 -20.66 -47.23
N LEU A 600 79.36 -20.58 -48.24
CA LEU A 600 78.65 -21.73 -48.81
C LEU A 600 78.92 -21.84 -50.33
N PRO A 601 79.74 -22.80 -50.80
CA PRO A 601 79.95 -23.04 -52.22
C PRO A 601 78.78 -23.82 -52.85
N MET A 602 78.31 -23.37 -54.01
CA MET A 602 77.25 -24.01 -54.79
C MET A 602 77.49 -23.90 -56.30
N THR A 603 77.05 -24.89 -57.06
CA THR A 603 77.11 -24.91 -58.53
C THR A 603 75.73 -25.25 -59.09
N PHE A 604 75.26 -24.48 -60.07
CA PHE A 604 73.92 -24.63 -60.66
C PHE A 604 74.02 -25.19 -62.08
N ALA A 605 73.11 -26.08 -62.48
CA ALA A 605 73.18 -26.75 -63.79
C ALA A 605 72.37 -26.05 -64.91
N ARG A 606 71.67 -24.95 -64.61
CA ARG A 606 70.84 -24.16 -65.52
C ARG A 606 70.75 -22.71 -65.02
N GLY A 607 70.46 -21.78 -65.92
CA GLY A 607 70.12 -20.41 -65.58
C GLY A 607 68.69 -20.23 -65.04
N GLY A 608 68.29 -18.97 -64.87
CA GLY A 608 67.03 -18.58 -64.27
C GLY A 608 67.04 -18.67 -62.75
N THR A 609 65.87 -18.49 -62.12
CA THR A 609 65.71 -18.54 -60.67
C THR A 609 65.76 -19.98 -60.16
N GLN A 610 66.64 -20.24 -59.20
CA GLN A 610 66.93 -21.54 -58.60
C GLN A 610 66.67 -21.50 -57.10
N GLN A 611 65.72 -22.28 -56.59
CA GLN A 611 65.40 -22.28 -55.16
C GLN A 611 66.34 -23.21 -54.36
N VAL A 612 67.02 -22.64 -53.37
CA VAL A 612 67.92 -23.33 -52.44
C VAL A 612 67.29 -23.32 -51.04
N THR A 613 67.13 -24.49 -50.42
CA THR A 613 66.70 -24.57 -49.02
C THR A 613 67.92 -24.62 -48.10
N LEU A 614 68.06 -23.64 -47.22
CA LEU A 614 69.05 -23.66 -46.13
C LEU A 614 68.41 -24.20 -44.85
N ARG A 615 69.13 -25.06 -44.14
CA ARG A 615 68.84 -25.49 -42.77
C ARG A 615 70.05 -25.22 -41.88
N PHE A 616 69.85 -24.44 -40.82
CA PHE A 616 70.81 -24.28 -39.74
C PHE A 616 70.46 -25.24 -38.60
N THR A 617 71.44 -25.99 -38.12
CA THR A 617 71.37 -26.82 -36.92
C THR A 617 72.42 -26.29 -35.93
N PRO A 618 71.99 -25.62 -34.84
CA PRO A 618 72.88 -25.09 -33.80
C PRO A 618 73.78 -26.16 -33.17
N ALA A 619 74.89 -25.72 -32.56
CA ALA A 619 75.68 -26.55 -31.67
C ALA A 619 74.88 -26.97 -30.41
N GLU A 620 75.30 -28.08 -29.78
CA GLU A 620 74.73 -28.53 -28.51
C GLU A 620 74.94 -27.48 -27.40
N GLY A 621 73.89 -27.17 -26.64
CA GLY A 621 73.90 -26.08 -25.65
C GLY A 621 73.81 -24.66 -26.21
N SER A 622 73.61 -24.48 -27.51
CA SER A 622 73.43 -23.15 -28.13
C SER A 622 72.10 -22.49 -27.74
N SER A 623 72.10 -21.16 -27.55
CA SER A 623 70.89 -20.38 -27.28
C SER A 623 70.06 -20.08 -28.54
N ALA A 624 70.36 -20.72 -29.67
CA ALA A 624 69.68 -20.55 -30.95
C ALA A 624 68.85 -21.80 -31.28
N GLN A 625 67.67 -21.64 -31.86
CA GLN A 625 66.84 -22.74 -32.35
C GLN A 625 67.28 -23.20 -33.77
N PRO A 626 67.00 -24.46 -34.17
CA PRO A 626 67.13 -24.89 -35.55
C PRO A 626 66.25 -24.05 -36.49
N ALA A 627 66.83 -23.55 -37.58
CA ALA A 627 66.14 -22.72 -38.56
C ALA A 627 66.15 -23.38 -39.94
N THR A 628 65.08 -23.21 -40.72
CA THR A 628 65.04 -23.68 -42.13
C THR A 628 64.33 -22.64 -42.98
N ARG A 629 64.93 -22.24 -44.10
CA ARG A 629 64.42 -21.18 -44.98
C ARG A 629 64.80 -21.44 -46.45
N PRO A 630 63.85 -21.38 -47.40
CA PRO A 630 64.16 -21.31 -48.82
C PRO A 630 64.62 -19.91 -49.21
N PHE A 631 65.54 -19.86 -50.17
CA PHE A 631 66.01 -18.65 -50.84
C PHE A 631 66.01 -18.88 -52.35
N ASP A 632 65.59 -17.88 -53.10
CA ASP A 632 65.65 -17.90 -54.54
C ASP A 632 66.97 -17.26 -54.99
N VAL A 633 67.74 -18.00 -55.80
CA VAL A 633 69.04 -17.59 -56.35
C VAL A 633 68.90 -17.36 -57.85
N GLU A 634 69.22 -16.17 -58.33
CA GLU A 634 69.21 -15.87 -59.76
C GLU A 634 70.52 -16.34 -60.42
N VAL A 635 70.43 -17.16 -61.47
CA VAL A 635 71.58 -17.69 -62.21
C VAL A 635 71.56 -17.17 -63.64
N THR A 636 72.58 -16.44 -64.06
CA THR A 636 72.63 -15.77 -65.37
C THR A 636 73.03 -16.75 -66.48
N ALA A 637 72.06 -17.13 -67.32
CA ALA A 637 72.29 -17.89 -68.56
C ALA A 637 73.04 -17.05 -69.62
N SER A 638 73.54 -17.71 -70.67
CA SER A 638 74.01 -17.02 -71.88
C SER A 638 72.84 -16.66 -72.80
N SER A 639 72.98 -15.58 -73.56
CA SER A 639 72.01 -15.14 -74.57
C SER A 639 72.56 -15.31 -75.99
N TYR A 640 71.66 -15.60 -76.94
CA TYR A 640 71.88 -15.57 -78.39
C TYR A 640 70.73 -14.80 -79.05
N GLU A 641 71.00 -14.08 -80.14
CA GLU A 641 70.00 -13.24 -80.83
C GLU A 641 69.42 -13.94 -82.07
N SER A 642 70.18 -14.87 -82.65
CA SER A 642 69.85 -15.60 -83.87
C SER A 642 70.39 -17.03 -83.85
N VAL A 643 69.73 -17.94 -84.59
CA VAL A 643 70.16 -19.34 -84.75
C VAL A 643 69.97 -19.81 -86.19
N THR A 644 70.65 -20.89 -86.55
CA THR A 644 70.53 -21.58 -87.85
C THR A 644 70.11 -23.04 -87.64
N VAL A 645 69.25 -23.57 -88.50
CA VAL A 645 68.73 -24.95 -88.42
C VAL A 645 69.31 -25.79 -89.55
N GLY A 646 70.22 -26.70 -89.23
CA GLY A 646 70.70 -27.74 -90.14
C GLY A 646 69.88 -29.01 -90.00
N ILE A 647 69.49 -29.61 -91.12
CA ILE A 647 68.85 -30.93 -91.21
C ILE A 647 69.80 -31.87 -91.94
N GLU A 648 70.06 -33.04 -91.36
CA GLU A 648 70.80 -34.12 -91.98
C GLU A 648 69.89 -35.35 -92.12
N ALA A 649 69.58 -35.72 -93.37
CA ALA A 649 68.67 -36.81 -93.73
C ALA A 649 68.97 -37.32 -95.15
N ALA A 650 68.47 -38.51 -95.50
CA ALA A 650 68.64 -39.07 -96.85
C ALA A 650 67.86 -38.27 -97.91
N ALA A 651 68.42 -38.14 -99.12
CA ALA A 651 67.77 -37.48 -100.25
C ALA A 651 66.72 -38.37 -100.97
N THR A 652 66.62 -39.65 -100.61
CA THR A 652 65.66 -40.59 -101.20
C THR A 652 65.23 -41.62 -100.16
N VAL A 653 63.94 -41.97 -100.12
CA VAL A 653 63.37 -42.98 -99.21
C VAL A 653 62.26 -43.77 -99.93
N ALA A 654 61.83 -44.91 -99.39
CA ALA A 654 60.66 -45.62 -99.86
C ALA A 654 59.39 -45.16 -99.12
N ALA A 655 58.22 -45.29 -99.74
CA ALA A 655 56.94 -45.04 -99.05
C ALA A 655 56.75 -45.98 -97.84
N ASP A 656 55.99 -45.52 -96.85
CA ASP A 656 55.71 -46.16 -95.55
C ASP A 656 56.96 -46.58 -94.74
N THR A 657 58.14 -46.11 -95.15
CA THR A 657 59.41 -46.31 -94.44
C THR A 657 59.75 -45.06 -93.63
N PRO A 658 60.14 -45.17 -92.35
CA PRO A 658 60.62 -44.03 -91.58
C PRO A 658 61.88 -43.39 -92.20
N LEU A 659 61.82 -42.09 -92.43
CA LEU A 659 62.97 -41.23 -92.71
C LEU A 659 63.45 -40.61 -91.39
N PRO A 660 64.63 -40.98 -90.87
CA PRO A 660 65.22 -40.29 -89.74
C PRO A 660 65.78 -38.93 -90.19
N LEU A 661 65.42 -37.87 -89.46
CA LEU A 661 66.01 -36.54 -89.57
C LEU A 661 66.83 -36.27 -88.30
N ALA A 662 68.12 -35.95 -88.47
CA ALA A 662 68.92 -35.35 -87.41
C ALA A 662 68.90 -33.83 -87.57
N ILE A 663 68.48 -33.10 -86.54
CA ILE A 663 68.39 -31.64 -86.54
C ILE A 663 69.45 -31.07 -85.60
N THR A 664 70.23 -30.10 -86.09
CA THR A 664 71.18 -29.31 -85.29
C THR A 664 70.82 -27.83 -85.39
N VAL A 665 70.63 -27.18 -84.24
CA VAL A 665 70.34 -25.75 -84.12
C VAL A 665 71.60 -25.05 -83.57
N THR A 666 72.20 -24.16 -84.37
CA THR A 666 73.46 -23.49 -84.02
C THR A 666 73.25 -21.99 -83.81
N PRO A 667 73.57 -21.42 -82.64
CA PRO A 667 73.41 -20.00 -82.35
C PRO A 667 74.57 -19.17 -82.92
N ASP A 668 74.35 -17.86 -83.06
CA ASP A 668 75.37 -16.87 -83.45
C ASP A 668 76.63 -16.88 -82.57
N ASN A 669 76.47 -17.05 -81.26
CA ASN A 669 77.58 -17.16 -80.30
C ASN A 669 78.35 -18.50 -80.37
N GLY A 670 77.83 -19.47 -81.14
CA GLY A 670 78.47 -20.77 -81.42
C GLY A 670 78.33 -21.85 -80.35
N ASP A 671 77.84 -21.56 -79.13
CA ASP A 671 77.69 -22.59 -78.09
C ASP A 671 76.29 -23.23 -78.09
N ILE A 672 76.18 -24.38 -78.77
CA ILE A 672 74.93 -25.15 -78.85
C ILE A 672 74.42 -25.67 -77.49
N ARG A 673 75.25 -25.72 -76.44
CA ARG A 673 74.90 -26.37 -75.16
C ARG A 673 73.69 -25.75 -74.47
N GLU A 674 73.51 -24.44 -74.59
CA GLU A 674 72.44 -23.69 -73.92
C GLU A 674 71.23 -23.41 -74.85
N VAL A 675 71.19 -24.00 -76.05
CA VAL A 675 70.04 -23.89 -76.97
C VAL A 675 68.95 -24.91 -76.60
N SER A 676 67.79 -24.39 -76.17
CA SER A 676 66.56 -25.15 -75.91
C SER A 676 65.32 -24.45 -76.50
N GLY A 677 64.27 -25.23 -76.74
CA GLY A 677 63.05 -24.80 -77.40
C GLY A 677 62.29 -25.97 -78.01
N SER A 678 61.39 -25.69 -78.96
CA SER A 678 60.59 -26.69 -79.67
C SER A 678 60.77 -26.63 -81.19
N LEU A 679 60.84 -27.78 -81.84
CA LEU A 679 60.62 -27.95 -83.28
C LEU A 679 59.13 -28.17 -83.58
N SER A 680 58.65 -27.61 -84.67
CA SER A 680 57.40 -27.97 -85.34
C SER A 680 57.67 -28.31 -86.81
N PHE A 681 56.81 -29.13 -87.41
CA PHE A 681 57.08 -29.80 -88.68
C PHE A 681 55.96 -29.56 -89.70
N SER A 682 56.34 -29.35 -90.97
CA SER A 682 55.41 -29.37 -92.10
C SER A 682 55.99 -30.12 -93.30
N VAL A 683 55.12 -30.63 -94.16
CA VAL A 683 55.46 -31.39 -95.37
C VAL A 683 54.73 -30.76 -96.55
N ASP A 684 55.50 -30.38 -97.57
CA ASP A 684 55.02 -29.67 -98.77
C ASP A 684 54.26 -28.36 -98.47
N GLY A 685 54.45 -27.82 -97.26
CA GLY A 685 53.78 -26.62 -96.73
C GLY A 685 52.73 -26.91 -95.65
N GLU A 686 52.16 -28.12 -95.61
CA GLU A 686 51.08 -28.47 -94.68
C GLU A 686 51.63 -28.89 -93.30
N PRO A 687 51.14 -28.31 -92.18
CA PRO A 687 51.64 -28.62 -90.85
C PRO A 687 51.21 -30.02 -90.39
N LEU A 688 52.13 -30.74 -89.74
CA LEU A 688 51.79 -31.99 -89.07
C LEU A 688 51.01 -31.67 -87.79
N ILE A 689 49.78 -32.17 -87.71
CA ILE A 689 48.91 -32.06 -86.53
C ILE A 689 48.65 -33.44 -85.91
N ASP A 690 48.46 -33.47 -84.60
CA ASP A 690 48.13 -34.67 -83.83
C ASP A 690 46.64 -35.05 -83.94
N SER A 691 46.24 -36.15 -83.27
CA SER A 691 44.83 -36.57 -83.18
C SER A 691 43.92 -35.56 -82.48
N ASP A 692 44.50 -34.58 -81.78
CA ASP A 692 43.81 -33.51 -81.07
C ASP A 692 43.81 -32.20 -81.89
N GLY A 693 44.17 -32.28 -83.19
CA GLY A 693 44.10 -31.17 -84.15
C GLY A 693 45.16 -30.09 -83.97
N LYS A 694 46.20 -30.35 -83.17
CA LYS A 694 47.21 -29.38 -82.74
C LYS A 694 48.56 -29.69 -83.38
N ALA A 695 49.35 -28.66 -83.69
CA ALA A 695 50.66 -28.82 -84.31
C ALA A 695 51.60 -29.73 -83.48
N VAL A 696 52.08 -30.80 -84.12
CA VAL A 696 53.05 -31.74 -83.54
C VAL A 696 54.34 -30.99 -83.23
N THR A 697 54.77 -31.06 -81.97
CA THR A 697 55.93 -30.32 -81.45
C THR A 697 56.87 -31.24 -80.68
N MET A 698 58.18 -31.02 -80.82
CA MET A 698 59.22 -31.83 -80.19
C MET A 698 60.30 -30.96 -79.53
N PRO A 699 60.77 -31.29 -78.31
CA PRO A 699 61.77 -30.47 -77.62
C PRO A 699 63.18 -30.62 -78.22
N VAL A 700 63.94 -29.53 -78.21
CA VAL A 700 65.39 -29.47 -78.51
C VAL A 700 66.16 -29.38 -77.20
N SER A 701 67.28 -30.10 -77.11
CA SER A 701 68.18 -30.05 -75.95
C SER A 701 69.63 -30.01 -76.41
N GLY A 702 70.41 -29.03 -75.94
CA GLY A 702 71.80 -28.84 -76.37
C GLY A 702 71.94 -28.59 -77.88
N GLY A 703 70.98 -27.85 -78.46
CA GLY A 703 70.94 -27.55 -79.89
C GLY A 703 70.75 -28.78 -80.79
N ARG A 704 70.24 -29.91 -80.28
CA ARG A 704 70.03 -31.14 -81.06
C ARG A 704 68.67 -31.77 -80.82
N ALA A 705 68.14 -32.39 -81.87
CA ALA A 705 66.95 -33.24 -81.84
C ALA A 705 67.02 -34.29 -82.97
N ALA A 706 66.21 -35.33 -82.86
CA ALA A 706 66.00 -36.32 -83.92
C ALA A 706 64.52 -36.71 -83.99
N VAL A 707 64.01 -36.97 -85.20
CA VAL A 707 62.62 -37.40 -85.46
C VAL A 707 62.59 -38.39 -86.62
N ASP A 708 61.68 -39.35 -86.55
CA ASP A 708 61.33 -40.23 -87.66
C ASP A 708 60.04 -39.73 -88.33
N LEU A 709 60.08 -39.42 -89.63
CA LEU A 709 58.91 -39.04 -90.42
C LEU A 709 58.58 -40.13 -91.46
N THR A 710 57.31 -40.55 -91.54
CA THR A 710 56.88 -41.62 -92.45
C THR A 710 55.92 -41.06 -93.51
N PHE A 711 56.15 -41.39 -94.78
CA PHE A 711 55.40 -40.83 -95.92
C PHE A 711 54.65 -41.94 -96.67
N ALA A 712 53.31 -41.94 -96.61
CA ALA A 712 52.48 -43.00 -97.21
C ALA A 712 52.35 -42.94 -98.75
N ARG A 713 52.97 -41.96 -99.43
CA ARG A 713 52.85 -41.76 -100.89
C ARG A 713 54.12 -41.18 -101.50
N GLY A 714 54.52 -41.73 -102.64
CA GLY A 714 55.66 -41.29 -103.44
C GLY A 714 55.57 -39.86 -103.99
N GLY A 715 56.65 -39.45 -104.65
CA GLY A 715 56.89 -38.11 -105.16
C GLY A 715 57.99 -37.37 -104.38
N ASP A 716 58.50 -36.27 -104.93
CA ASP A 716 59.40 -35.38 -104.20
C ASP A 716 58.62 -34.64 -103.10
N ARG A 717 59.14 -34.72 -101.87
CA ARG A 717 58.57 -34.10 -100.67
C ARG A 717 59.55 -33.09 -100.08
N THR A 718 59.07 -31.94 -99.64
CA THR A 718 59.88 -30.95 -98.92
C THR A 718 59.43 -30.90 -97.46
N VAL A 719 60.27 -31.39 -96.56
CA VAL A 719 60.09 -31.23 -95.12
C VAL A 719 60.61 -29.85 -94.72
N THR A 720 59.80 -29.10 -93.98
CA THR A 720 60.23 -27.88 -93.28
C THR A 720 60.22 -28.15 -91.78
N VAL A 721 61.32 -27.79 -91.12
CA VAL A 721 61.45 -27.83 -89.66
C VAL A 721 61.58 -26.39 -89.16
N THR A 722 60.64 -25.96 -88.32
CA THR A 722 60.67 -24.65 -87.67
C THR A 722 61.08 -24.82 -86.22
N PHE A 723 62.24 -24.29 -85.85
CA PHE A 723 62.64 -24.13 -84.45
C PHE A 723 62.06 -22.84 -83.87
N THR A 724 61.55 -22.93 -82.65
CA THR A 724 61.19 -21.81 -81.77
C THR A 724 61.93 -22.01 -80.46
N GLY A 725 62.90 -21.14 -80.15
CA GLY A 725 63.64 -21.18 -78.89
C GLY A 725 62.78 -20.75 -77.70
N ASP A 726 63.17 -21.17 -76.49
CA ASP A 726 62.52 -20.72 -75.24
C ASP A 726 62.66 -19.19 -75.04
N ASN A 727 63.66 -18.56 -75.68
CA ASN A 727 63.85 -17.12 -75.77
C ASN A 727 63.05 -16.44 -76.91
N GLY A 728 62.19 -17.16 -77.62
CA GLY A 728 61.37 -16.65 -78.72
C GLY A 728 62.09 -16.51 -80.08
N VAL A 729 63.39 -16.82 -80.16
CA VAL A 729 64.14 -16.79 -81.43
C VAL A 729 63.69 -17.95 -82.32
N THR A 730 63.18 -17.63 -83.51
CA THR A 730 62.71 -18.62 -84.49
C THR A 730 63.64 -18.75 -85.69
N ALA A 731 63.82 -19.96 -86.20
CA ALA A 731 64.54 -20.23 -87.45
C ALA A 731 63.99 -21.46 -88.17
N THR A 732 64.13 -21.52 -89.49
CA THR A 732 63.67 -22.64 -90.32
C THR A 732 64.82 -23.33 -91.04
N GLY A 733 64.68 -24.65 -91.21
CA GLY A 733 65.48 -25.46 -92.12
C GLY A 733 64.56 -26.25 -93.04
N THR A 734 65.01 -26.55 -94.26
CA THR A 734 64.27 -27.36 -95.23
C THR A 734 65.12 -28.50 -95.77
N HIS A 735 64.49 -29.63 -96.05
CA HIS A 735 65.12 -30.79 -96.68
C HIS A 735 64.15 -31.41 -97.70
N THR A 736 64.63 -31.64 -98.93
CA THR A 736 63.84 -32.28 -99.99
C THR A 736 64.26 -33.74 -100.12
N VAL A 737 63.28 -34.64 -100.13
CA VAL A 737 63.45 -36.09 -100.23
C VAL A 737 62.55 -36.66 -101.33
N THR A 738 63.13 -37.43 -102.25
CA THR A 738 62.38 -38.19 -103.24
C THR A 738 61.80 -39.46 -102.59
N VAL A 739 60.48 -39.51 -102.40
CA VAL A 739 59.80 -40.72 -101.90
C VAL A 739 59.48 -41.64 -103.08
N THR A 740 59.91 -42.90 -103.00
CA THR A 740 59.81 -43.89 -104.08
C THR A 740 58.78 -44.98 -103.75
N GLY A 741 57.87 -45.25 -104.69
CA GLY A 741 56.74 -46.17 -104.51
C GLY A 741 55.49 -45.51 -103.89
N GLY A 742 54.36 -46.23 -103.90
CA GLY A 742 53.05 -45.78 -103.42
C GLY A 742 52.13 -45.25 -104.54
N GLU A 743 50.82 -45.54 -104.45
CA GLU A 743 49.78 -45.14 -105.41
C GLU A 743 49.23 -43.71 -105.14
N GLN A 744 48.60 -43.07 -106.14
CA GLN A 744 48.40 -41.60 -106.19
C GLN A 744 46.91 -41.13 -106.27
N GLU A 745 46.31 -40.67 -105.14
CA GLU A 745 44.94 -40.02 -104.97
C GLU A 745 44.89 -38.90 -103.81
N ALA A 746 43.73 -38.36 -103.24
CA ALA A 746 43.60 -37.11 -102.31
C ALA A 746 42.28 -36.83 -101.32
N GLY A 747 42.22 -36.21 -100.02
CA GLY A 747 40.98 -35.63 -99.12
C GLY A 747 40.66 -35.62 -97.42
N GLY A 748 39.54 -34.98 -96.61
CA GLY A 748 38.93 -34.89 -95.00
C GLY A 748 37.59 -34.01 -94.18
N SER A 749 36.99 -34.00 -92.80
CA SER A 749 35.76 -33.15 -91.92
C SER A 749 35.07 -33.23 -90.26
N SER A 750 34.09 -32.38 -89.48
CA SER A 750 33.37 -32.38 -87.91
C SER A 750 32.04 -31.47 -87.12
N ASP A 751 31.41 -31.47 -85.75
CA ASP A 751 30.10 -30.71 -84.92
C ASP A 751 29.54 -30.62 -83.20
N THR A 752 28.43 -29.89 -82.46
CA THR A 752 27.75 -29.81 -80.89
C THR A 752 26.43 -28.89 -80.08
N SER A 753 25.74 -28.97 -78.73
CA SER A 753 24.53 -28.09 -77.88
C SER A 753 23.84 -28.14 -76.22
N ILE A 754 22.75 -27.36 -75.50
CA ILE A 754 22.10 -27.26 -73.92
C ILE A 754 20.66 -26.44 -73.18
N SER A 755 20.00 -26.45 -71.83
CA SER A 755 18.68 -25.65 -71.05
C SER A 755 18.01 -25.63 -69.37
N SER A 756 16.89 -24.89 -68.69
CA SER A 756 16.16 -24.81 -67.14
C SER A 756 14.73 -23.97 -66.44
N GLY A 757 14.08 -23.94 -65.07
CA GLY A 757 12.80 -23.10 -64.27
C GLY A 757 11.93 -23.23 -62.71
N THR A 758 10.93 -22.37 -61.97
CA THR A 758 10.05 -22.43 -60.48
C THR A 758 8.79 -21.41 -59.73
N GLN A 759 7.89 -21.53 -58.51
CA GLN A 759 6.77 -20.57 -57.63
C GLN A 759 5.78 -20.80 -56.15
N THR A 760 4.77 -19.93 -55.43
CA THR A 760 3.87 -19.89 -53.96
C THR A 760 2.35 -19.06 -53.55
N GLY A 761 1.37 -18.71 -52.45
CA GLY A 761 0.71 -18.62 -50.88
C GLY A 761 -0.85 -17.90 -50.41
N THR A 762 -1.79 -17.52 -49.29
CA THR A 762 -2.42 -17.40 -47.70
C THR A 762 -4.06 -16.90 -47.27
N GLU A 763 -5.01 -16.49 -46.17
CA GLU A 763 -5.52 -16.13 -44.58
C GLU A 763 -7.16 -15.81 -43.92
N GLU A 764 -7.72 -15.37 -42.60
CA GLU A 764 -9.26 -15.25 -41.86
C GLU A 764 -10.02 -14.25 -40.57
N ASN A 765 -11.20 -14.43 -39.67
CA ASN A 765 -12.19 -13.44 -38.71
C ASN A 765 -13.18 -13.60 -37.22
N SER A 766 -14.35 -12.85 -36.67
CA SER A 766 -15.16 -12.76 -35.17
C SER A 766 -16.73 -12.11 -34.59
N PRO A 767 -17.35 -12.01 -33.22
CA PRO A 767 -18.86 -11.75 -32.50
C PRO A 767 -19.40 -10.67 -31.20
N PHE A 768 -20.50 -10.39 -30.22
CA PHE A 768 -21.94 -10.70 -29.39
C PHE A 768 -22.90 -9.63 -28.33
N ALA A 769 -24.10 -9.85 -27.45
CA ALA A 769 -25.08 -8.89 -26.46
C ALA A 769 -26.36 -9.24 -25.27
N ALA A 770 -27.19 -8.38 -24.37
CA ALA A 770 -28.39 -8.61 -23.20
C ALA A 770 -29.49 -7.51 -22.34
N LEU A 771 -30.59 -7.74 -21.34
CA LEU A 771 -31.70 -6.77 -20.48
C LEU A 771 -32.87 -7.14 -19.19
N LEU A 772 -33.75 -6.29 -18.33
CA LEU A 772 -34.88 -6.52 -17.07
C LEU A 772 -35.99 -5.43 -16.24
N ALA A 773 -37.17 -5.65 -15.34
CA ALA A 773 -38.16 -4.71 -14.33
C ALA A 773 -39.56 -5.08 -13.30
N LEU A 774 -40.29 -4.31 -12.25
CA LEU A 774 -41.68 -4.53 -11.31
C LEU A 774 -42.49 -3.55 -10.08
N LEU A 775 -43.86 -3.58 -9.47
CA LEU A 775 -44.63 -2.89 -8.13
C LEU A 775 -46.30 -2.94 -7.53
N THR A 776 -46.96 -2.56 -6.24
CA THR A 776 -48.55 -2.53 -5.63
C THR A 776 -49.23 -1.95 -4.10
N PRO A 777 -50.62 -1.62 -3.66
CA PRO A 777 -51.39 -1.03 -2.29
C PRO A 777 -53.02 -1.22 -1.62
N LEU A 778 -53.72 -0.63 -0.44
CA LEU A 778 -55.22 -0.81 0.33
C LEU A 778 -56.02 0.08 1.63
N TRP A 779 -57.42 0.09 2.17
CA TRP A 779 -58.22 0.80 3.48
C TRP A 779 -59.91 0.73 4.06
N THR A 780 -60.58 1.07 5.35
CA THR A 780 -62.12 1.51 5.95
C THR A 780 -62.89 1.33 7.52
N TRP A 781 -63.97 2.08 8.25
CA TRP A 781 -65.15 1.77 9.42
C TRP A 781 -66.16 2.83 10.40
N LEU A 782 -67.39 2.59 11.20
CA LEU A 782 -68.29 3.34 12.38
C LEU A 782 -69.78 2.81 12.98
N ILE A 783 -70.46 3.33 14.10
CA ILE A 783 -71.97 3.37 14.64
C ILE A 783 -72.68 2.29 15.59
N ASN A 784 -73.42 2.64 16.72
CA ASN A 784 -74.72 2.05 17.32
C ASN A 784 -75.14 2.41 18.82
N LEU A 785 -76.41 2.12 19.25
CA LEU A 785 -77.06 1.98 20.62
C LEU A 785 -77.51 3.20 21.52
N PHE A 786 -78.74 3.18 22.13
CA PHE A 786 -79.33 4.17 23.11
C PHE A 786 -80.58 3.64 23.92
N THR A 787 -81.09 4.42 24.93
CA THR A 787 -82.33 4.27 25.79
C THR A 787 -82.22 3.41 27.09
N GLY A 788 -83.09 3.45 28.14
CA GLY A 788 -84.43 4.07 28.40
C GLY A 788 -84.81 4.26 29.91
N PHE A 789 -86.10 4.26 30.33
CA PHE A 789 -86.58 4.73 31.69
C PHE A 789 -87.91 4.08 32.22
N SER A 790 -88.16 4.03 33.55
CA SER A 790 -89.48 4.05 34.29
C SER A 790 -89.41 3.45 35.73
N GLY A 791 -90.43 3.61 36.59
CA GLY A 791 -90.47 2.98 37.93
C GLY A 791 -91.75 3.23 38.77
N GLY A 792 -91.77 2.71 40.01
CA GLY A 792 -92.64 3.13 41.12
C GLY A 792 -93.94 2.34 41.39
N SER A 793 -93.92 1.40 42.36
CA SER A 793 -94.99 1.18 43.38
C SER A 793 -94.67 -0.03 44.28
N SER A 794 -95.21 0.01 45.52
CA SER A 794 -94.89 -0.83 46.70
C SER A 794 -93.48 -0.73 47.26
#